data_AF-A0AAD4QG49-F1
#
_entry.id   AF-A0AAD4QG49-F1
#
_cell.length_a   1.000
_cell.length_b   1.000
_cell.length_c   1.000
_cell.angle_alpha   90.00
_cell.angle_beta   90.00
_cell.angle_gamma   90.00
#
_symmetry.space_group_name_H-M   'P 1'
#
loop_
_entity.id
_entity.type
_entity.pdbx_description
1 polymer ?
#
loop_
_entity_poly.entity_id
_entity_poly.type
_entity_poly.pdbx_seq_one_letter_code
_entity_poly.pdbx_strand_id
1 'polypeptide(L)'
;MTTIFLNWEVLKPTGIIALLDEACMFPKSTHETFATKLFQSYRNNKRFSKPKLARTDFTIGHYAGDVTYQTELFLDKNKDYVVAEHQALLGSSKCSFVASLFPRSGDENSKSSYRFSSIGNRFKQQLQALMDTLNMTQPHYIRCVKPNMLNKPGRFENINVMQQLRCGGVLEAVRISCAGYPTRRTFYEFLDRFGLLAPEVLEGNLDEKEATEMLLKKMALTSYQVGKTKVFLRAGQMGELDARRAEVLSNAAKTIQRQVRAYLARRHFTLMCKSTIIVQTLWRGRLARNKYERMCQEAAAVCMQKHLRMWAAQRKYLWTLKAAIVIQAGIHGMTARKEFCFRQQTKAATILQAHWRGYNAFSYYRKLQCAAISFQCAMRSHIARRELKLLQRASKETGALQEAKTKLEKQCEELTWRLQLEKRMRVDMEEAKAQEIAKLQGALQEMHAQTLAANAQLMKARKSSEFAVGQAAKAAKEMPTDVEISDAKVEKLTEENEKLKTLLESAKKRALEAEEILMQRQKESEERLQRAQEAEAKMEQMQEALQRMEEKLGNMESENQVLRQQTLVLSPTKGLSNRFKSTVFQRTPENGYPLNGHDKDKRTVQIFQQELPNTAQLEKDHTESEQKHEKLLIDRQQENQDTLLICVMQDVGFSNNCPVAACILYKSLLQWHSFEAERTNVFDRIIQTIGTAIETQENNDVLAYWLSNTSTLLFLLQRTLKASGAGGPTPQRRRANSVTLFGRMTQGFRASNSPGGIPFGSGGVMGGLEMLRQVEAKYPALLFKQQLTAYVEKIYGMIRDNLKKEISPLLGLCIQAPRTSRASLGKASVRAPNLSAQQTLSSHWHSIISSLSTLLTTMRANHVLPFLMRKLFTQIFSFINVQLFNSLLLRRECCSFSNGEYVKAGLAELEHWIYEAGEEHAGSSWDELKYIRQAVGFLVIHQKPKKSLDEITHDLCPVLSVQQLYRISTMYWDDKYGTHSVSPEVIANMRVLMTEDSNSPISNSFLLDDDSSIPFSVEDIAKSMPEVDLAEVHPPPLLKDNAAFHFLQPEADN
;
A
#
# COMPACT_ATOMS: atom_id res chain seq x y z
N MET A 1 -107.12 -2.72 34.09
CA MET A 1 -106.59 -1.57 33.32
C MET A 1 -105.89 -2.16 32.10
N THR A 2 -106.55 -2.44 30.97
CA THR A 2 -107.76 -1.83 30.39
C THR A 2 -107.50 -0.43 29.84
N THR A 3 -107.40 -0.35 28.51
CA THR A 3 -107.70 0.81 27.64
C THR A 3 -106.97 2.14 27.88
N ILE A 4 -105.79 2.31 27.27
CA ILE A 4 -105.45 3.53 26.52
C ILE A 4 -104.79 3.11 25.19
N PHE A 5 -105.61 2.88 24.17
CA PHE A 5 -105.16 2.59 22.80
C PHE A 5 -105.83 3.59 21.85
N LEU A 6 -105.32 4.82 21.80
CA LEU A 6 -105.81 5.89 20.91
C LEU A 6 -104.70 6.93 20.67
N ASN A 7 -104.58 7.36 19.41
CA ASN A 7 -103.91 8.58 18.95
C ASN A 7 -102.46 8.82 19.37
N TRP A 8 -101.53 8.01 18.83
CA TRP A 8 -100.18 8.51 18.53
C TRP A 8 -99.61 7.91 17.24
N GLU A 9 -100.26 8.20 16.10
CA GLU A 9 -99.56 8.14 14.82
C GLU A 9 -98.42 9.17 14.85
N VAL A 10 -97.19 8.70 15.04
CA VAL A 10 -96.00 9.52 14.85
C VAL A 10 -96.00 9.96 13.40
N LEU A 11 -96.24 11.25 13.15
CA LEU A 11 -96.02 11.91 11.86
C LEU A 11 -94.60 11.60 11.40
N LYS A 12 -94.47 10.59 10.52
CA LYS A 12 -93.18 10.18 9.95
C LYS A 12 -92.62 11.41 9.23
N PRO A 13 -91.47 11.96 9.65
CA PRO A 13 -90.98 13.21 9.09
C PRO A 13 -90.78 13.03 7.59
N THR A 14 -91.48 13.85 6.79
CA THR A 14 -91.50 13.75 5.34
C THR A 14 -90.06 13.73 4.83
N GLY A 15 -89.67 12.68 4.09
CA GLY A 15 -88.30 12.49 3.61
C GLY A 15 -88.04 13.24 2.29
N ILE A 16 -86.77 13.46 1.95
CA ILE A 16 -86.37 14.22 0.76
C ILE A 16 -86.98 13.62 -0.51
N ILE A 17 -87.01 12.28 -0.62
CA ILE A 17 -87.66 11.57 -1.73
C ILE A 17 -89.18 11.80 -1.73
N ALA A 18 -89.84 11.79 -0.57
CA ALA A 18 -91.28 12.02 -0.50
C ALA A 18 -91.65 13.48 -0.87
N LEU A 19 -90.85 14.47 -0.47
CA LEU A 19 -91.00 15.86 -0.92
C LEU A 19 -90.70 16.02 -2.42
N LEU A 20 -89.84 15.18 -2.99
CA LEU A 20 -89.55 15.17 -4.43
C LEU A 20 -90.70 14.54 -5.22
N ASP A 21 -91.23 13.40 -4.76
CA ASP A 21 -92.41 12.75 -5.34
C ASP A 21 -93.63 13.69 -5.31
N GLU A 22 -93.86 14.34 -4.16
CA GLU A 22 -94.90 15.37 -4.01
C GLU A 22 -94.68 16.55 -4.98
N ALA A 23 -93.45 17.06 -5.08
CA ALA A 23 -93.11 18.11 -6.04
C ALA A 23 -93.30 17.67 -7.50
N CYS A 24 -93.07 16.40 -7.85
CA CYS A 24 -93.24 15.88 -9.20
C CYS A 24 -94.72 15.73 -9.61
N MET A 25 -95.64 15.60 -8.65
CA MET A 25 -97.08 15.55 -8.92
C MET A 25 -97.70 16.92 -9.23
N PHE A 26 -97.03 18.03 -8.89
CA PHE A 26 -97.52 19.39 -9.15
C PHE A 26 -97.00 19.96 -10.48
N PRO A 27 -97.84 20.22 -11.50
CA PRO A 27 -97.39 20.59 -12.85
C PRO A 27 -96.75 21.98 -12.97
N LYS A 28 -96.77 22.80 -11.90
CA LYS A 28 -96.07 24.10 -11.83
C LYS A 28 -94.82 24.08 -10.93
N SER A 29 -94.43 22.93 -10.40
CA SER A 29 -93.26 22.82 -9.52
C SER A 29 -91.96 22.81 -10.33
N THR A 30 -90.99 23.60 -9.91
CA THR A 30 -89.62 23.66 -10.47
C THR A 30 -88.61 23.12 -9.45
N HIS A 31 -87.37 22.93 -9.89
CA HIS A 31 -86.28 22.63 -8.97
C HIS A 31 -86.06 23.74 -7.91
N GLU A 32 -86.37 25.00 -8.24
CA GLU A 32 -86.27 26.12 -7.29
C GLU A 32 -87.35 26.05 -6.20
N THR A 33 -88.60 25.73 -6.55
CA THR A 33 -89.67 25.56 -5.56
C THR A 33 -89.43 24.33 -4.68
N PHE A 34 -88.95 23.23 -5.28
CA PHE A 34 -88.52 22.04 -4.53
C PHE A 34 -87.36 22.36 -3.57
N ALA A 35 -86.28 22.99 -4.03
CA ALA A 35 -85.16 23.41 -3.20
C ALA A 35 -85.60 24.32 -2.05
N THR A 36 -86.46 25.30 -2.33
CA THR A 36 -87.03 26.20 -1.32
C THR A 36 -87.81 25.43 -0.25
N LYS A 37 -88.60 24.43 -0.65
CA LYS A 37 -89.31 23.53 0.27
C LYS A 37 -88.34 22.72 1.13
N LEU A 38 -87.27 22.15 0.56
CA LEU A 38 -86.22 21.45 1.33
C LEU A 38 -85.57 22.36 2.38
N PHE A 39 -85.21 23.59 2.02
CA PHE A 39 -84.59 24.54 2.95
C PHE A 39 -85.54 24.95 4.10
N GLN A 40 -86.85 25.01 3.84
CA GLN A 40 -87.86 25.26 4.87
C GLN A 40 -88.05 24.03 5.78
N SER A 41 -88.27 22.84 5.20
CA SER A 41 -88.55 21.61 5.95
C SER A 41 -87.39 21.11 6.81
N TYR A 42 -86.12 21.34 6.42
CA TYR A 42 -84.96 20.76 7.11
C TYR A 42 -84.00 21.78 7.74
N ARG A 43 -84.38 23.05 7.84
CA ARG A 43 -83.55 24.15 8.39
C ARG A 43 -82.82 23.81 9.71
N ASN A 44 -83.45 23.02 10.57
CA ASN A 44 -82.96 22.70 11.92
C ASN A 44 -82.27 21.33 12.02
N ASN A 45 -82.15 20.57 10.91
CA ASN A 45 -81.58 19.22 10.92
C ASN A 45 -80.05 19.26 10.77
N LYS A 46 -79.32 18.77 11.78
CA LYS A 46 -77.84 18.74 11.82
C LYS A 46 -77.17 18.00 10.65
N ARG A 47 -77.91 17.18 9.88
CA ARG A 47 -77.40 16.46 8.68
C ARG A 47 -77.75 17.13 7.35
N PHE A 48 -78.41 18.28 7.35
CA PHE A 48 -78.80 19.02 6.15
C PHE A 48 -78.29 20.45 6.23
N SER A 49 -77.70 20.98 5.16
CA SER A 49 -77.24 22.37 5.12
C SER A 49 -77.41 23.00 3.73
N LYS A 50 -77.56 24.33 3.70
CA LYS A 50 -77.59 25.11 2.46
C LYS A 50 -76.17 25.63 2.13
N PRO A 51 -75.63 25.39 0.93
CA PRO A 51 -74.39 26.01 0.46
C PRO A 51 -74.49 27.54 0.47
N LYS A 52 -73.38 28.22 0.79
CA LYS A 52 -73.36 29.69 0.95
C LYS A 52 -73.48 30.50 -0.35
N LEU A 53 -73.31 29.86 -1.51
CA LEU A 53 -73.23 30.51 -2.82
C LEU A 53 -74.32 30.02 -3.79
N ALA A 54 -74.68 28.74 -3.74
CA ALA A 54 -75.75 28.19 -4.57
C ALA A 54 -77.14 28.60 -4.02
N ARG A 55 -78.05 29.00 -4.91
CA ARG A 55 -79.42 29.36 -4.54
C ARG A 55 -80.31 28.14 -4.31
N THR A 56 -80.05 27.06 -5.05
CA THR A 56 -80.92 25.90 -5.28
C THR A 56 -80.34 24.57 -4.81
N ASP A 57 -79.01 24.44 -4.73
CA ASP A 57 -78.35 23.21 -4.26
C ASP A 57 -78.50 22.98 -2.76
N PHE A 58 -78.42 21.73 -2.31
CA PHE A 58 -78.42 21.36 -0.89
C PHE A 58 -77.29 20.38 -0.55
N THR A 59 -76.86 20.36 0.71
CA THR A 59 -75.80 19.45 1.19
C THR A 59 -76.33 18.51 2.26
N ILE A 60 -76.01 17.21 2.16
CA ILE A 60 -76.30 16.20 3.19
C ILE A 60 -74.98 15.71 3.81
N GLY A 61 -74.95 15.65 5.15
CA GLY A 61 -73.88 15.02 5.93
C GLY A 61 -74.05 13.49 6.02
N HIS A 62 -73.50 12.78 5.03
CA HIS A 62 -73.48 11.32 4.96
C HIS A 62 -72.40 10.72 5.87
N TYR A 63 -72.37 9.39 6.01
CA TYR A 63 -71.40 8.67 6.84
C TYR A 63 -69.93 8.93 6.44
N ALA A 64 -69.65 9.11 5.15
CA ALA A 64 -68.30 9.37 4.64
C ALA A 64 -67.92 10.87 4.58
N GLY A 65 -68.86 11.79 4.86
CA GLY A 65 -68.68 13.23 4.73
C GLY A 65 -69.86 13.94 4.07
N ASP A 66 -69.71 15.25 3.86
CA ASP A 66 -70.71 16.11 3.24
C ASP A 66 -70.75 15.95 1.71
N VAL A 67 -71.95 15.83 1.14
CA VAL A 67 -72.19 15.76 -0.32
C VAL A 67 -73.20 16.83 -0.72
N THR A 68 -72.83 17.69 -1.67
CA THR A 68 -73.71 18.70 -2.26
C THR A 68 -74.40 18.15 -3.51
N TYR A 69 -75.71 18.32 -3.59
CA TYR A 69 -76.58 17.87 -4.68
C TYR A 69 -77.16 19.06 -5.43
N GLN A 70 -77.05 19.03 -6.75
CA GLN A 70 -77.60 20.03 -7.66
C GLN A 70 -79.04 19.67 -8.00
N THR A 71 -79.99 20.54 -7.68
CA THR A 71 -81.44 20.23 -7.76
C THR A 71 -82.01 20.34 -9.17
N GLU A 72 -81.31 20.98 -10.11
CA GLU A 72 -81.80 21.37 -11.45
C GLU A 72 -82.61 20.28 -12.17
N LEU A 73 -82.07 19.05 -12.23
CA LEU A 73 -82.66 17.92 -12.94
C LEU A 73 -83.37 16.89 -12.02
N PHE A 74 -83.59 17.21 -10.73
CA PHE A 74 -84.13 16.24 -9.77
C PHE A 74 -85.57 15.81 -10.09
N LEU A 75 -86.44 16.74 -10.50
CA LEU A 75 -87.84 16.41 -10.76
C LEU A 75 -87.97 15.55 -12.02
N ASP A 76 -87.30 15.96 -13.11
CA ASP A 76 -87.44 15.29 -14.40
C ASP A 76 -86.74 13.92 -14.44
N LYS A 77 -85.68 13.71 -13.65
CA LYS A 77 -85.09 12.38 -13.43
C LYS A 77 -85.89 11.49 -12.47
N ASN A 78 -86.87 12.02 -11.73
CA ASN A 78 -87.65 11.22 -10.77
C ASN A 78 -89.01 10.77 -11.34
N LYS A 79 -89.57 11.50 -12.32
CA LYS A 79 -90.82 11.13 -13.02
C LYS A 79 -90.63 9.83 -13.82
N ASP A 80 -91.22 8.72 -13.37
CA ASP A 80 -91.17 7.39 -14.00
C ASP A 80 -92.59 6.93 -14.39
N TYR A 81 -93.33 7.80 -15.09
CA TYR A 81 -94.68 7.50 -15.54
C TYR A 81 -94.64 6.85 -16.93
N VAL A 82 -95.21 5.65 -17.03
CA VAL A 82 -95.47 4.98 -18.31
C VAL A 82 -96.89 5.32 -18.73
N VAL A 83 -97.05 5.80 -19.97
CA VAL A 83 -98.36 6.05 -20.59
C VAL A 83 -99.05 4.71 -20.80
N ALA A 84 -100.22 4.51 -20.18
CA ALA A 84 -100.91 3.21 -20.14
C ALA A 84 -101.31 2.73 -21.55
N GLU A 85 -101.66 3.66 -22.42
CA GLU A 85 -101.99 3.46 -23.83
C GLU A 85 -100.78 2.93 -24.62
N HIS A 86 -99.56 3.41 -24.32
CA HIS A 86 -98.34 2.90 -24.93
C HIS A 86 -98.02 1.47 -24.44
N GLN A 87 -98.22 1.20 -23.15
CA GLN A 87 -98.06 -0.15 -22.59
C GLN A 87 -99.09 -1.13 -23.18
N ALA A 88 -100.35 -0.71 -23.33
CA ALA A 88 -101.41 -1.51 -23.94
C ALA A 88 -101.13 -1.78 -25.43
N LEU A 89 -100.63 -0.79 -26.17
CA LEU A 89 -100.21 -0.93 -27.57
C LEU A 89 -99.06 -1.95 -27.71
N LEU A 90 -98.01 -1.83 -26.90
CA LEU A 90 -96.87 -2.75 -26.91
C LEU A 90 -97.26 -4.17 -26.47
N GLY A 91 -98.12 -4.29 -25.43
CA GLY A 91 -98.78 -5.53 -25.00
C GLY A 91 -99.88 -6.05 -25.93
N SER A 92 -100.08 -5.41 -27.10
CA SER A 92 -100.90 -5.91 -28.23
C SER A 92 -100.06 -6.30 -29.44
N SER A 93 -98.73 -6.19 -29.35
CA SER A 93 -97.82 -6.52 -30.45
C SER A 93 -97.93 -7.99 -30.88
N LYS A 94 -97.89 -8.22 -32.20
CA LYS A 94 -97.83 -9.56 -32.80
C LYS A 94 -96.48 -10.27 -32.54
N CYS A 95 -95.47 -9.55 -32.06
CA CYS A 95 -94.19 -10.15 -31.66
C CYS A 95 -94.28 -10.63 -30.20
N SER A 96 -94.20 -11.96 -30.00
CA SER A 96 -94.29 -12.59 -28.68
C SER A 96 -93.28 -12.05 -27.67
N PHE A 97 -92.04 -11.79 -28.11
CA PHE A 97 -91.01 -11.16 -27.27
C PHE A 97 -91.45 -9.78 -26.76
N VAL A 98 -91.93 -8.90 -27.66
CA VAL A 98 -92.39 -7.55 -27.28
C VAL A 98 -93.60 -7.62 -26.34
N ALA A 99 -94.58 -8.48 -26.63
CA ALA A 99 -95.74 -8.68 -25.76
C ALA A 99 -95.35 -9.22 -24.37
N SER A 100 -94.34 -10.09 -24.28
CA SER A 100 -93.86 -10.64 -23.00
C SER A 100 -93.16 -9.62 -22.09
N LEU A 101 -92.59 -8.56 -22.65
CA LEU A 101 -91.98 -7.46 -21.89
C LEU A 101 -93.00 -6.50 -21.26
N PHE A 102 -94.23 -6.47 -21.81
CA PHE A 102 -95.31 -5.58 -21.37
C PHE A 102 -96.58 -6.40 -21.03
N PRO A 103 -96.53 -7.26 -19.99
CA PRO A 103 -97.69 -8.05 -19.59
C PRO A 103 -98.86 -7.15 -19.18
N ARG A 104 -100.08 -7.58 -19.52
CA ARG A 104 -101.31 -6.87 -19.14
C ARG A 104 -101.55 -7.04 -17.64
N SER A 105 -101.51 -5.94 -16.90
CA SER A 105 -101.85 -5.89 -15.48
C SER A 105 -103.34 -6.16 -15.28
N GLY A 106 -103.68 -7.25 -14.57
CA GLY A 106 -105.05 -7.76 -14.44
C GLY A 106 -106.03 -6.96 -13.56
N ASP A 107 -105.77 -5.67 -13.29
CA ASP A 107 -106.59 -4.81 -12.43
C ASP A 107 -107.57 -3.95 -13.25
N GLU A 108 -108.60 -4.57 -13.84
CA GLU A 108 -109.71 -3.89 -14.55
C GLU A 108 -110.48 -2.88 -13.67
N ASN A 109 -110.36 -2.97 -12.34
CA ASN A 109 -111.21 -2.24 -11.38
C ASN A 109 -110.64 -0.91 -10.86
N SER A 110 -109.46 -0.46 -11.33
CA SER A 110 -108.86 0.81 -10.89
C SER A 110 -109.10 1.95 -11.90
N LYS A 111 -110.25 2.64 -11.80
CA LYS A 111 -110.59 3.82 -12.63
C LYS A 111 -109.82 5.11 -12.25
N SER A 112 -108.50 5.03 -12.18
CA SER A 112 -107.60 6.18 -12.09
C SER A 112 -106.36 5.97 -12.96
N SER A 113 -106.41 6.48 -14.19
CA SER A 113 -105.37 6.38 -15.23
C SER A 113 -104.07 7.16 -14.91
N TYR A 114 -103.84 7.49 -13.64
CA TYR A 114 -102.72 8.31 -13.16
C TYR A 114 -102.23 7.82 -11.80
N ARG A 115 -101.70 6.59 -11.76
CA ARG A 115 -100.93 6.10 -10.61
C ARG A 115 -99.50 6.64 -10.72
N PHE A 116 -99.25 7.80 -10.11
CA PHE A 116 -97.92 8.43 -10.13
C PHE A 116 -96.83 7.44 -9.66
N SER A 117 -95.86 7.22 -10.54
CA SER A 117 -94.72 6.32 -10.33
C SER A 117 -93.43 7.14 -10.40
N SER A 118 -92.48 6.81 -9.53
CA SER A 118 -91.20 7.52 -9.43
C SER A 118 -90.01 6.59 -9.22
N ILE A 119 -88.86 6.98 -9.78
CA ILE A 119 -87.61 6.25 -9.60
C ILE A 119 -87.22 6.22 -8.12
N GLY A 120 -87.41 7.32 -7.38
CA GLY A 120 -87.10 7.41 -5.96
C GLY A 120 -87.86 6.42 -5.09
N ASN A 121 -89.18 6.25 -5.31
CA ASN A 121 -89.96 5.28 -4.54
C ASN A 121 -89.68 3.83 -4.97
N ARG A 122 -89.47 3.58 -6.26
CA ARG A 122 -89.08 2.25 -6.79
C ARG A 122 -87.71 1.80 -6.26
N PHE A 123 -86.73 2.69 -6.28
CA PHE A 123 -85.40 2.45 -5.71
C PHE A 123 -85.46 2.17 -4.21
N LYS A 124 -86.29 2.92 -3.46
CA LYS A 124 -86.52 2.69 -2.03
C LYS A 124 -87.10 1.30 -1.75
N GLN A 125 -88.06 0.83 -2.56
CA GLN A 125 -88.63 -0.52 -2.42
C GLN A 125 -87.59 -1.61 -2.72
N GLN A 126 -86.81 -1.46 -3.80
CA GLN A 126 -85.71 -2.39 -4.15
C GLN A 126 -84.63 -2.43 -3.06
N LEU A 127 -84.26 -1.28 -2.49
CA LEU A 127 -83.28 -1.18 -1.41
C LEU A 127 -83.79 -1.84 -0.12
N GLN A 128 -85.09 -1.72 0.20
CA GLN A 128 -85.68 -2.40 1.36
C GLN A 128 -85.60 -3.93 1.18
N ALA A 129 -86.06 -4.46 0.05
CA ALA A 129 -86.00 -5.90 -0.23
C ALA A 129 -84.56 -6.46 -0.21
N LEU A 130 -83.58 -5.69 -0.69
CA LEU A 130 -82.16 -6.02 -0.57
C LEU A 130 -81.70 -6.04 0.90
N MET A 131 -82.06 -5.04 1.69
CA MET A 131 -81.71 -4.99 3.11
C MET A 131 -82.34 -6.14 3.90
N ASP A 132 -83.61 -6.47 3.63
CA ASP A 132 -84.30 -7.59 4.27
C ASP A 132 -83.61 -8.92 3.94
N THR A 133 -83.25 -9.13 2.66
CA THR A 133 -82.46 -10.29 2.21
C THR A 133 -81.10 -10.37 2.91
N LEU A 134 -80.39 -9.25 3.04
CA LEU A 134 -79.08 -9.21 3.71
C LEU A 134 -79.19 -9.46 5.22
N ASN A 135 -80.22 -8.92 5.88
CA ASN A 135 -80.46 -9.09 7.32
C ASN A 135 -80.82 -10.54 7.71
N MET A 136 -81.25 -11.37 6.76
CA MET A 136 -81.43 -12.82 6.94
C MET A 136 -80.11 -13.61 6.85
N THR A 137 -78.96 -12.95 6.67
CA THR A 137 -77.64 -13.58 6.49
C THR A 137 -76.58 -12.99 7.43
N GLN A 138 -75.41 -13.63 7.53
CA GLN A 138 -74.25 -13.07 8.21
C GLN A 138 -73.39 -12.26 7.19
N PRO A 139 -73.29 -10.92 7.32
CA PRO A 139 -72.59 -10.11 6.33
C PRO A 139 -71.06 -10.15 6.51
N HIS A 140 -70.34 -10.53 5.45
CA HIS A 140 -68.89 -10.45 5.36
C HIS A 140 -68.48 -9.28 4.46
N TYR A 141 -67.52 -8.46 4.91
CA TYR A 141 -67.18 -7.19 4.25
C TYR A 141 -65.82 -7.22 3.55
N ILE A 142 -65.85 -7.16 2.22
CA ILE A 142 -64.68 -6.85 1.39
C ILE A 142 -64.76 -5.37 0.97
N ARG A 143 -63.61 -4.70 0.86
CA ARG A 143 -63.48 -3.30 0.43
C ARG A 143 -62.41 -3.18 -0.64
N CYS A 144 -62.83 -3.18 -1.90
CA CYS A 144 -61.94 -2.99 -3.04
C CYS A 144 -61.47 -1.54 -3.12
N VAL A 145 -60.21 -1.33 -3.47
CA VAL A 145 -59.58 0.00 -3.61
C VAL A 145 -58.75 0.02 -4.89
N LYS A 146 -58.99 0.99 -5.77
CA LYS A 146 -58.22 1.19 -7.00
C LYS A 146 -56.91 1.95 -6.67
N PRO A 147 -55.72 1.35 -6.83
CA PRO A 147 -54.46 1.95 -6.36
C PRO A 147 -54.02 3.15 -7.21
N ASN A 148 -54.32 3.15 -8.51
CA ASN A 148 -54.08 4.28 -9.41
C ASN A 148 -55.11 4.30 -10.55
N MET A 149 -55.41 5.46 -11.10
CA MET A 149 -56.46 5.61 -12.12
C MET A 149 -56.11 4.98 -13.47
N LEU A 150 -54.82 4.82 -13.76
CA LEU A 150 -54.28 4.30 -15.03
C LEU A 150 -54.17 2.75 -15.09
N ASN A 151 -54.59 2.04 -14.03
CA ASN A 151 -54.47 0.58 -13.90
C ASN A 151 -53.03 0.02 -14.01
N LYS A 152 -51.98 0.84 -13.85
CA LYS A 152 -50.59 0.38 -13.97
C LYS A 152 -50.15 -0.44 -12.74
N PRO A 153 -49.34 -1.51 -12.90
CA PRO A 153 -48.74 -2.22 -11.78
C PRO A 153 -47.79 -1.29 -10.98
N GLY A 154 -47.55 -1.62 -9.70
CA GLY A 154 -46.63 -0.90 -8.79
C GLY A 154 -47.02 0.55 -8.41
N ARG A 155 -47.87 1.23 -9.19
CA ARG A 155 -48.22 2.65 -9.01
C ARG A 155 -49.32 2.84 -7.96
N PHE A 156 -49.04 3.65 -6.94
CA PHE A 156 -49.98 4.01 -5.87
C PHE A 156 -50.21 5.52 -5.80
N GLU A 157 -51.46 5.95 -6.01
CA GLU A 157 -51.86 7.36 -6.05
C GLU A 157 -52.51 7.77 -4.73
N ASN A 158 -51.67 8.19 -3.77
CA ASN A 158 -52.05 8.53 -2.39
C ASN A 158 -53.37 9.32 -2.26
N ILE A 159 -53.57 10.36 -3.08
CA ILE A 159 -54.78 11.20 -3.03
C ILE A 159 -56.03 10.40 -3.41
N ASN A 160 -55.97 9.67 -4.53
CA ASN A 160 -57.08 8.87 -5.06
C ASN A 160 -57.42 7.71 -4.12
N VAL A 161 -56.42 7.08 -3.50
CA VAL A 161 -56.63 6.02 -2.51
C VAL A 161 -57.20 6.58 -1.20
N MET A 162 -56.67 7.69 -0.68
CA MET A 162 -57.18 8.32 0.54
C MET A 162 -58.63 8.81 0.39
N GLN A 163 -59.01 9.29 -0.80
CA GLN A 163 -60.41 9.62 -1.09
C GLN A 163 -61.29 8.36 -1.08
N GLN A 164 -60.88 7.28 -1.75
CA GLN A 164 -61.60 6.00 -1.72
C GLN A 164 -61.75 5.42 -0.30
N LEU A 165 -60.71 5.50 0.54
CA LEU A 165 -60.75 5.02 1.93
C LEU A 165 -61.69 5.86 2.83
N ARG A 166 -61.91 7.14 2.51
CA ARG A 166 -62.98 7.95 3.13
C ARG A 166 -64.35 7.52 2.62
N CYS A 167 -64.56 7.50 1.30
CA CYS A 167 -65.84 7.14 0.68
C CYS A 167 -66.31 5.72 1.04
N GLY A 168 -65.39 4.75 1.16
CA GLY A 168 -65.67 3.37 1.59
C GLY A 168 -65.84 3.18 3.10
N GLY A 169 -65.75 4.25 3.90
CA GLY A 169 -65.94 4.25 5.36
C GLY A 169 -64.77 3.68 6.18
N VAL A 170 -63.67 3.29 5.54
CA VAL A 170 -62.56 2.56 6.19
C VAL A 170 -61.88 3.42 7.26
N LEU A 171 -61.60 4.69 6.95
CA LEU A 171 -60.96 5.59 7.93
C LEU A 171 -61.86 5.87 9.15
N GLU A 172 -63.18 5.87 8.98
CA GLU A 172 -64.14 6.09 10.08
C GLU A 172 -64.23 4.84 10.98
N ALA A 173 -64.24 3.64 10.39
CA ALA A 173 -64.13 2.39 11.14
C ALA A 173 -62.80 2.30 11.92
N VAL A 174 -61.68 2.72 11.32
CA VAL A 174 -60.38 2.83 12.01
C VAL A 174 -60.44 3.86 13.14
N ARG A 175 -61.05 5.04 12.93
CA ARG A 175 -61.22 6.07 13.96
C ARG A 175 -62.00 5.55 15.17
N ILE A 176 -63.08 4.80 14.94
CA ILE A 176 -63.88 4.16 15.99
C ILE A 176 -63.07 3.09 16.72
N SER A 177 -62.31 2.24 16.00
CA SER A 177 -61.43 1.23 16.61
C SER A 177 -60.33 1.87 17.49
N CYS A 178 -59.73 2.97 17.05
CA CYS A 178 -58.73 3.73 17.81
C CYS A 178 -59.29 4.42 19.06
N ALA A 179 -60.60 4.70 19.11
CA ALA A 179 -61.27 5.20 20.32
C ALA A 179 -61.49 4.10 21.39
N GLY A 180 -61.29 2.83 21.06
CA GLY A 180 -61.24 1.71 22.00
C GLY A 180 -59.80 1.34 22.40
N TYR A 181 -59.51 0.03 22.35
CA TYR A 181 -58.18 -0.54 22.54
C TYR A 181 -57.73 -1.18 21.20
N PRO A 182 -57.07 -0.40 20.32
CA PRO A 182 -56.60 -0.90 19.03
C PRO A 182 -55.41 -1.85 19.18
N THR A 183 -54.54 -1.60 20.16
CA THR A 183 -53.31 -2.37 20.40
C THR A 183 -53.59 -3.50 21.38
N ARG A 184 -53.31 -4.74 20.97
CA ARG A 184 -53.61 -5.96 21.74
C ARG A 184 -52.42 -6.92 21.59
N ARG A 185 -51.79 -7.32 22.69
CA ARG A 185 -50.64 -8.25 22.71
C ARG A 185 -50.83 -9.30 23.79
N THR A 186 -50.30 -10.50 23.60
CA THR A 186 -50.13 -11.49 24.68
C THR A 186 -49.16 -10.97 25.74
N PHE A 187 -49.16 -11.60 26.92
CA PHE A 187 -48.25 -11.22 28.00
C PHE A 187 -46.79 -11.52 27.61
N TYR A 188 -46.50 -12.72 27.12
CA TYR A 188 -45.24 -13.07 26.43
C TYR A 188 -44.76 -12.01 25.42
N GLU A 189 -45.54 -11.68 24.37
CA GLU A 189 -45.15 -10.67 23.36
C GLU A 189 -44.83 -9.28 23.96
N PHE A 190 -45.46 -8.95 25.10
CA PHE A 190 -45.29 -7.67 25.75
C PHE A 190 -44.06 -7.66 26.66
N LEU A 191 -43.82 -8.74 27.40
CA LEU A 191 -42.65 -8.92 28.27
C LEU A 191 -41.35 -9.10 27.49
N ASP A 192 -41.36 -9.87 26.40
CA ASP A 192 -40.20 -10.01 25.50
C ASP A 192 -39.75 -8.63 24.96
N ARG A 193 -40.70 -7.82 24.46
CA ARG A 193 -40.39 -6.50 23.91
C ARG A 193 -39.99 -5.49 24.99
N PHE A 194 -40.67 -5.47 26.14
CA PHE A 194 -40.57 -4.35 27.10
C PHE A 194 -39.96 -4.69 28.46
N GLY A 195 -39.68 -5.96 28.78
CA GLY A 195 -39.15 -6.39 30.08
C GLY A 195 -37.82 -5.72 30.45
N LEU A 196 -37.04 -5.28 29.45
CA LEU A 196 -35.87 -4.40 29.62
C LEU A 196 -36.14 -3.12 30.45
N LEU A 197 -37.39 -2.62 30.46
CA LEU A 197 -37.82 -1.47 31.27
C LEU A 197 -37.99 -1.79 32.76
N ALA A 198 -38.11 -3.07 33.11
CA ALA A 198 -38.26 -3.56 34.47
C ALA A 198 -37.49 -4.88 34.68
N PRO A 199 -36.13 -4.86 34.68
CA PRO A 199 -35.34 -6.09 34.79
C PRO A 199 -35.66 -6.90 36.05
N GLU A 200 -35.98 -6.24 37.17
CA GLU A 200 -36.33 -6.89 38.45
C GLU A 200 -37.61 -7.75 38.34
N VAL A 201 -38.44 -7.50 37.31
CA VAL A 201 -39.67 -8.26 37.02
C VAL A 201 -39.39 -9.51 36.16
N LEU A 202 -38.26 -9.54 35.43
CA LEU A 202 -37.80 -10.72 34.68
C LEU A 202 -36.94 -11.67 35.53
N GLU A 203 -36.39 -11.19 36.65
CA GLU A 203 -35.53 -11.98 37.56
C GLU A 203 -36.32 -12.89 38.53
N GLY A 204 -37.64 -12.73 38.63
CA GLY A 204 -38.50 -13.52 39.50
C GLY A 204 -39.33 -14.58 38.76
N ASN A 205 -39.59 -15.72 39.43
CA ASN A 205 -40.53 -16.76 38.98
C ASN A 205 -41.99 -16.30 39.14
N LEU A 206 -42.38 -15.27 38.39
CA LEU A 206 -43.70 -14.63 38.40
C LEU A 206 -44.54 -15.12 37.22
N ASP A 207 -45.87 -15.10 37.36
CA ASP A 207 -46.76 -15.35 36.22
C ASP A 207 -46.67 -14.20 35.20
N GLU A 208 -46.82 -14.51 33.91
CA GLU A 208 -46.68 -13.51 32.83
C GLU A 208 -47.68 -12.35 32.98
N LYS A 209 -48.88 -12.61 33.53
CA LYS A 209 -49.87 -11.57 33.79
C LYS A 209 -49.43 -10.65 34.93
N GLU A 210 -48.90 -11.20 36.01
CA GLU A 210 -48.41 -10.43 37.17
C GLU A 210 -47.18 -9.60 36.81
N ALA A 211 -46.24 -10.21 36.09
CA ALA A 211 -45.09 -9.51 35.52
C ALA A 211 -45.53 -8.37 34.57
N THR A 212 -46.50 -8.61 33.69
CA THR A 212 -47.07 -7.57 32.82
C THR A 212 -47.69 -6.44 33.62
N GLU A 213 -48.48 -6.76 34.66
CA GLU A 213 -49.07 -5.75 35.55
C GLU A 213 -48.02 -4.94 36.31
N MET A 214 -46.96 -5.55 36.83
CA MET A 214 -45.89 -4.85 37.54
C MET A 214 -45.10 -3.92 36.62
N LEU A 215 -44.80 -4.35 35.39
CA LEU A 215 -44.17 -3.51 34.37
C LEU A 215 -45.04 -2.28 34.06
N LEU A 216 -46.33 -2.48 33.79
CA LEU A 216 -47.28 -1.40 33.50
C LEU A 216 -47.45 -0.42 34.68
N LYS A 217 -47.45 -0.93 35.92
CA LYS A 217 -47.46 -0.12 37.17
C LYS A 217 -46.16 0.68 37.32
N LYS A 218 -44.98 0.06 37.13
CA LYS A 218 -43.66 0.73 37.18
C LYS A 218 -43.51 1.83 36.12
N MET A 219 -44.10 1.63 34.95
CA MET A 219 -44.13 2.65 33.89
C MET A 219 -45.16 3.76 34.11
N ALA A 220 -46.01 3.67 35.14
CA ALA A 220 -47.06 4.65 35.47
C ALA A 220 -48.01 4.95 34.29
N LEU A 221 -48.29 3.94 33.45
CA LEU A 221 -49.20 4.08 32.31
C LEU A 221 -50.65 4.20 32.81
N THR A 222 -51.42 5.11 32.23
CA THR A 222 -52.80 5.40 32.69
C THR A 222 -53.87 4.78 31.81
N SER A 223 -53.54 4.35 30.59
CA SER A 223 -54.50 4.00 29.54
C SER A 223 -54.36 2.57 29.01
N TYR A 224 -54.26 1.60 29.93
CA TYR A 224 -54.23 0.16 29.63
C TYR A 224 -55.40 -0.59 30.29
N GLN A 225 -55.61 -1.84 29.86
CA GLN A 225 -56.41 -2.88 30.53
C GLN A 225 -55.70 -4.24 30.40
N VAL A 226 -55.83 -5.09 31.42
CA VAL A 226 -55.25 -6.44 31.44
C VAL A 226 -56.38 -7.46 31.36
N GLY A 227 -56.38 -8.28 30.29
CA GLY A 227 -57.36 -9.35 30.08
C GLY A 227 -56.94 -10.67 30.72
N LYS A 228 -57.50 -11.79 30.22
CA LYS A 228 -57.12 -13.15 30.66
C LYS A 228 -55.80 -13.65 30.08
N THR A 229 -55.47 -13.25 28.86
CA THR A 229 -54.29 -13.74 28.10
C THR A 229 -53.57 -12.64 27.31
N LYS A 230 -54.06 -11.39 27.40
CA LYS A 230 -53.60 -10.26 26.58
C LYS A 230 -53.69 -8.94 27.34
N VAL A 231 -52.72 -8.07 27.12
CA VAL A 231 -52.76 -6.64 27.47
C VAL A 231 -53.40 -5.85 26.32
N PHE A 232 -54.22 -4.87 26.70
CA PHE A 232 -54.95 -3.98 25.81
C PHE A 232 -54.49 -2.54 26.08
N LEU A 233 -53.97 -1.86 25.06
CA LEU A 233 -53.45 -0.49 25.16
C LEU A 233 -54.27 0.46 24.26
N ARG A 234 -54.53 1.67 24.75
CA ARG A 234 -55.06 2.76 23.91
C ARG A 234 -53.99 3.22 22.90
N ALA A 235 -54.42 3.96 21.88
CA ALA A 235 -53.52 4.57 20.90
C ALA A 235 -52.44 5.43 21.60
N GLY A 236 -51.23 5.48 21.02
CA GLY A 236 -50.08 6.22 21.56
C GLY A 236 -49.27 5.49 22.64
N GLN A 237 -49.91 4.77 23.57
CA GLN A 237 -49.23 4.14 24.73
C GLN A 237 -48.12 3.14 24.34
N MET A 238 -48.26 2.44 23.22
CA MET A 238 -47.20 1.57 22.67
C MET A 238 -45.95 2.37 22.24
N GLY A 239 -46.14 3.54 21.63
CA GLY A 239 -45.03 4.42 21.22
C GLY A 239 -44.34 5.09 22.39
N GLU A 240 -45.05 5.36 23.48
CA GLU A 240 -44.47 5.85 24.74
C GLU A 240 -43.54 4.80 25.37
N LEU A 241 -43.96 3.53 25.40
CA LEU A 241 -43.13 2.41 25.84
C LEU A 241 -41.90 2.20 24.95
N ASP A 242 -42.05 2.24 23.62
CA ASP A 242 -40.93 2.15 22.68
C ASP A 242 -39.94 3.32 22.84
N ALA A 243 -40.42 4.53 23.13
CA ALA A 243 -39.57 5.70 23.38
C ALA A 243 -38.73 5.53 24.67
N ARG A 244 -39.35 5.11 25.77
CA ARG A 244 -38.63 4.80 27.02
C ARG A 244 -37.63 3.65 26.84
N ARG A 245 -37.96 2.64 26.02
CA ARG A 245 -37.07 1.52 25.69
C ARG A 245 -35.83 2.00 24.92
N ALA A 246 -36.01 2.91 23.98
CA ALA A 246 -34.90 3.55 23.26
C ALA A 246 -34.02 4.41 24.19
N GLU A 247 -34.61 5.09 25.17
CA GLU A 247 -33.85 5.87 26.17
C GLU A 247 -32.96 4.98 27.05
N VAL A 248 -33.49 3.88 27.59
CA VAL A 248 -32.72 2.91 28.40
C VAL A 248 -31.53 2.37 27.62
N LEU A 249 -31.75 1.95 26.36
CA LEU A 249 -30.68 1.49 25.46
C LEU A 249 -29.64 2.59 25.17
N SER A 250 -30.08 3.83 24.96
CA SER A 250 -29.20 4.99 24.77
C SER A 250 -28.33 5.25 26.00
N ASN A 251 -28.88 5.14 27.22
CA ASN A 251 -28.16 5.37 28.47
C ASN A 251 -27.18 4.23 28.81
N ALA A 252 -27.50 2.98 28.44
CA ALA A 252 -26.56 1.87 28.47
C ALA A 252 -25.37 2.12 27.52
N ALA A 253 -25.63 2.52 26.27
CA ALA A 253 -24.60 2.85 25.29
C ALA A 253 -23.69 4.00 25.75
N LYS A 254 -24.24 5.08 26.31
CA LYS A 254 -23.47 6.19 26.93
C LYS A 254 -22.55 5.69 28.05
N THR A 255 -23.00 4.74 28.85
CA THR A 255 -22.23 4.18 29.97
C THR A 255 -21.03 3.37 29.49
N ILE A 256 -21.22 2.53 28.46
CA ILE A 256 -20.14 1.78 27.80
C ILE A 256 -19.16 2.76 27.14
N GLN A 257 -19.65 3.72 26.36
CA GLN A 257 -18.83 4.74 25.69
C GLN A 257 -17.99 5.56 26.69
N ARG A 258 -18.55 5.92 27.86
CA ARG A 258 -17.82 6.60 28.93
C ARG A 258 -16.64 5.75 29.42
N GLN A 259 -16.85 4.46 29.67
CA GLN A 259 -15.81 3.57 30.17
C GLN A 259 -14.71 3.33 29.13
N VAL A 260 -15.08 3.10 27.87
CA VAL A 260 -14.12 2.93 26.75
C VAL A 260 -13.30 4.20 26.53
N ARG A 261 -13.94 5.39 26.52
CA ARG A 261 -13.22 6.68 26.39
C ARG A 261 -12.25 6.92 27.55
N ALA A 262 -12.65 6.60 28.79
CA ALA A 262 -11.78 6.70 29.96
C ALA A 262 -10.59 5.73 29.90
N TYR A 263 -10.82 4.48 29.48
CA TYR A 263 -9.75 3.50 29.25
C TYR A 263 -8.76 3.97 28.18
N LEU A 264 -9.25 4.40 27.01
CA LEU A 264 -8.40 4.89 25.91
C LEU A 264 -7.59 6.11 26.34
N ALA A 265 -8.20 7.11 26.97
CA ALA A 265 -7.51 8.29 27.50
C ALA A 265 -6.40 7.90 28.50
N ARG A 266 -6.68 6.97 29.43
CA ARG A 266 -5.70 6.46 30.38
C ARG A 266 -4.57 5.68 29.68
N ARG A 267 -4.87 4.91 28.63
CA ARG A 267 -3.87 4.19 27.80
C ARG A 267 -2.94 5.16 27.07
N HIS A 268 -3.48 6.18 26.39
CA HIS A 268 -2.71 7.22 25.72
C HIS A 268 -1.84 8.02 26.71
N PHE A 269 -2.39 8.44 27.85
CA PHE A 269 -1.63 9.12 28.89
C PHE A 269 -0.48 8.25 29.43
N THR A 270 -0.72 6.96 29.69
CA THR A 270 0.32 6.03 30.17
C THR A 270 1.44 5.83 29.13
N LEU A 271 1.10 5.75 27.84
CA LEU A 271 2.07 5.66 26.75
C LEU A 271 2.92 6.94 26.62
N MET A 272 2.28 8.11 26.72
CA MET A 272 2.94 9.41 26.71
C MET A 272 3.91 9.55 27.88
N CYS A 273 3.49 9.19 29.10
CA CYS A 273 4.37 9.19 30.28
C CYS A 273 5.59 8.28 30.12
N LYS A 274 5.42 7.05 29.61
CA LYS A 274 6.54 6.14 29.31
C LYS A 274 7.52 6.75 28.30
N SER A 275 7.01 7.34 27.23
CA SER A 275 7.81 7.98 26.18
C SER A 275 8.60 9.19 26.72
N THR A 276 7.94 10.05 27.51
CA THR A 276 8.57 11.18 28.21
C THR A 276 9.68 10.72 29.16
N ILE A 277 9.47 9.63 29.91
CA ILE A 277 10.50 9.07 30.80
C ILE A 277 11.73 8.61 29.99
N ILE A 278 11.55 7.95 28.84
CA ILE A 278 12.66 7.54 27.96
C ILE A 278 13.44 8.77 27.46
N VAL A 279 12.75 9.82 26.99
CA VAL A 279 13.43 11.07 26.57
C VAL A 279 14.19 11.70 27.74
N GLN A 280 13.63 11.74 28.94
CA GLN A 280 14.31 12.25 30.13
C GLN A 280 15.54 11.43 30.54
N THR A 281 15.51 10.09 30.46
CA THR A 281 16.67 9.25 30.79
C THR A 281 17.78 9.40 29.76
N LEU A 282 17.44 9.49 28.46
CA LEU A 282 18.39 9.80 27.39
C LEU A 282 19.07 11.16 27.61
N TRP A 283 18.31 12.20 27.96
CA TRP A 283 18.86 13.53 28.28
C TRP A 283 19.76 13.52 29.52
N ARG A 284 19.34 12.88 30.62
CA ARG A 284 20.17 12.71 31.83
C ARG A 284 21.49 11.98 31.49
N GLY A 285 21.45 10.95 30.64
CA GLY A 285 22.63 10.24 30.16
C GLY A 285 23.53 11.07 29.22
N ARG A 286 22.96 11.92 28.35
CA ARG A 286 23.74 12.85 27.52
C ARG A 286 24.42 13.92 28.38
N LEU A 287 23.74 14.48 29.37
CA LEU A 287 24.30 15.46 30.31
C LEU A 287 25.48 14.85 31.11
N ALA A 288 25.35 13.62 31.59
CA ALA A 288 26.42 12.91 32.28
C ALA A 288 27.64 12.67 31.38
N ARG A 289 27.46 12.21 30.15
CA ARG A 289 28.54 12.04 29.16
C ARG A 289 29.25 13.36 28.85
N ASN A 290 28.50 14.44 28.58
CA ASN A 290 29.06 15.78 28.34
C ASN A 290 29.76 16.40 29.58
N LYS A 291 29.56 15.85 30.78
CA LYS A 291 30.36 16.20 31.98
C LYS A 291 31.64 15.38 32.04
N TYR A 292 31.56 14.06 31.85
CA TYR A 292 32.71 13.15 31.84
C TYR A 292 33.71 13.51 30.74
N GLU A 293 33.24 13.83 29.54
CA GLU A 293 34.07 14.23 28.40
C GLU A 293 34.94 15.46 28.71
N ARG A 294 34.38 16.48 29.37
CA ARG A 294 35.15 17.65 29.85
C ARG A 294 36.19 17.26 30.90
N MET A 295 35.83 16.41 31.86
CA MET A 295 36.80 15.91 32.86
C MET A 295 37.96 15.13 32.20
N CYS A 296 37.69 14.38 31.13
CA CYS A 296 38.73 13.72 30.34
C CYS A 296 39.61 14.71 29.56
N GLN A 297 39.02 15.75 28.95
CA GLN A 297 39.75 16.81 28.25
C GLN A 297 40.65 17.60 29.23
N GLU A 298 40.14 17.95 30.40
CA GLU A 298 40.87 18.60 31.49
C GLU A 298 42.04 17.73 31.98
N ALA A 299 41.80 16.44 32.25
CA ALA A 299 42.83 15.49 32.67
C ALA A 299 43.92 15.28 31.60
N ALA A 300 43.53 15.20 30.32
CA ALA A 300 44.47 15.10 29.20
C ALA A 300 45.33 16.38 29.08
N ALA A 301 44.72 17.57 29.17
CA ALA A 301 45.44 18.84 29.15
C ALA A 301 46.44 18.95 30.31
N VAL A 302 46.05 18.57 31.54
CA VAL A 302 46.96 18.52 32.71
C VAL A 302 48.09 17.51 32.49
N CYS A 303 47.81 16.35 31.88
CA CYS A 303 48.83 15.35 31.55
C CYS A 303 49.84 15.88 30.52
N MET A 304 49.39 16.56 29.47
CA MET A 304 50.29 17.19 28.47
C MET A 304 51.13 18.31 29.09
N GLN A 305 50.51 19.18 29.91
CA GLN A 305 51.21 20.24 30.64
C GLN A 305 52.27 19.68 31.60
N LYS A 306 51.98 18.59 32.32
CA LYS A 306 52.93 17.88 33.19
C LYS A 306 54.17 17.43 32.42
N HIS A 307 53.98 16.74 31.29
CA HIS A 307 55.10 16.23 30.49
C HIS A 307 55.93 17.36 29.85
N LEU A 308 55.29 18.41 29.33
CA LEU A 308 56.00 19.58 28.79
C LEU A 308 56.83 20.31 29.86
N ARG A 309 56.28 20.53 31.06
CA ARG A 309 57.01 21.14 32.19
C ARG A 309 58.20 20.27 32.63
N MET A 310 58.00 18.96 32.74
CA MET A 310 59.06 18.00 33.07
C MET A 310 60.19 18.03 32.04
N TRP A 311 59.87 17.89 30.74
CA TRP A 311 60.84 17.89 29.65
C TRP A 311 61.63 19.20 29.58
N ALA A 312 60.97 20.36 29.75
CA ALA A 312 61.64 21.66 29.75
C ALA A 312 62.65 21.79 30.91
N ALA A 313 62.27 21.34 32.11
CA ALA A 313 63.15 21.33 33.27
C ALA A 313 64.34 20.37 33.09
N GLN A 314 64.08 19.14 32.62
CA GLN A 314 65.12 18.14 32.34
C GLN A 314 66.10 18.62 31.26
N ARG A 315 65.61 19.23 30.18
CA ARG A 315 66.45 19.78 29.10
C ARG A 315 67.34 20.92 29.60
N LYS A 316 66.82 21.79 30.48
CA LYS A 316 67.61 22.85 31.13
C LYS A 316 68.71 22.26 32.02
N TYR A 317 68.37 21.29 32.88
CA TYR A 317 69.34 20.62 33.75
C TYR A 317 70.45 19.91 32.96
N LEU A 318 70.10 19.15 31.92
CA LEU A 318 71.09 18.45 31.08
C LEU A 318 72.03 19.41 30.34
N TRP A 319 71.57 20.61 29.98
CA TRP A 319 72.43 21.62 29.37
C TRP A 319 73.44 22.19 30.38
N THR A 320 73.00 22.53 31.59
CA THR A 320 73.87 22.93 32.70
C THR A 320 74.88 21.84 33.07
N LEU A 321 74.44 20.57 33.12
CA LEU A 321 75.32 19.43 33.40
C LEU A 321 76.41 19.26 32.33
N LYS A 322 76.05 19.36 31.04
CA LYS A 322 77.04 19.33 29.94
C LYS A 322 78.05 20.48 30.05
N ALA A 323 77.59 21.71 30.35
CA ALA A 323 78.48 22.85 30.55
C ALA A 323 79.45 22.62 31.72
N ALA A 324 78.95 22.11 32.86
CA ALA A 324 79.78 21.80 34.02
C ALA A 324 80.85 20.73 33.71
N ILE A 325 80.48 19.65 33.02
CA ILE A 325 81.41 18.58 32.61
C ILE A 325 82.51 19.11 31.68
N VAL A 326 82.16 19.96 30.70
CA VAL A 326 83.13 20.59 29.79
C VAL A 326 84.11 21.49 30.55
N ILE A 327 83.63 22.29 31.50
CA ILE A 327 84.46 23.15 32.36
C ILE A 327 85.39 22.30 33.25
N GLN A 328 84.87 21.25 33.89
CA GLN A 328 85.66 20.33 34.72
C GLN A 328 86.76 19.62 33.92
N ALA A 329 86.44 19.08 32.74
CA ALA A 329 87.41 18.45 31.84
C ALA A 329 88.50 19.45 31.39
N GLY A 330 88.13 20.70 31.09
CA GLY A 330 89.06 21.78 30.80
C GLY A 330 90.00 22.09 31.97
N ILE A 331 89.47 22.19 33.19
CA ILE A 331 90.25 22.43 34.41
C ILE A 331 91.22 21.28 34.68
N HIS A 332 90.77 20.02 34.62
CA HIS A 332 91.63 18.85 34.79
C HIS A 332 92.76 18.82 33.76
N GLY A 333 92.45 19.11 32.49
CA GLY A 333 93.44 19.24 31.42
C GLY A 333 94.45 20.36 31.64
N MET A 334 94.03 21.51 32.17
CA MET A 334 94.94 22.61 32.53
C MET A 334 95.86 22.25 33.70
N THR A 335 95.34 21.60 34.75
CA THR A 335 96.14 21.17 35.90
C THR A 335 97.21 20.16 35.49
N ALA A 336 96.85 19.15 34.70
CA ALA A 336 97.80 18.16 34.18
C ALA A 336 98.91 18.79 33.32
N ARG A 337 98.58 19.79 32.48
CA ARG A 337 99.57 20.53 31.68
C ARG A 337 100.52 21.39 32.53
N LYS A 338 100.01 22.03 33.60
CA LYS A 338 100.85 22.80 34.55
C LYS A 338 101.85 21.89 35.27
N GLU A 339 101.38 20.76 35.78
CA GLU A 339 102.22 19.74 36.43
C GLU A 339 103.30 19.19 35.49
N PHE A 340 102.94 18.85 34.24
CA PHE A 340 103.90 18.43 33.23
C PHE A 340 104.98 19.49 32.94
N CYS A 341 104.58 20.76 32.79
CA CYS A 341 105.51 21.87 32.55
C CYS A 341 106.50 22.06 33.72
N PHE A 342 106.01 21.97 34.96
CA PHE A 342 106.86 22.01 36.16
C PHE A 342 107.87 20.85 36.20
N ARG A 343 107.46 19.62 35.84
CA ARG A 343 108.37 18.47 35.68
C ARG A 343 109.40 18.66 34.57
N GLN A 344 109.04 19.35 33.48
CA GLN A 344 109.97 19.65 32.39
C GLN A 344 111.03 20.70 32.81
N GLN A 345 110.60 21.75 33.52
CA GLN A 345 111.50 22.78 34.06
C GLN A 345 112.47 22.22 35.10
N THR A 346 111.98 21.42 36.05
CA THR A 346 112.82 20.78 37.08
C THR A 346 113.80 19.77 36.48
N LYS A 347 113.39 18.98 35.46
CA LYS A 347 114.30 18.11 34.69
C LYS A 347 115.41 18.91 33.99
N ALA A 348 115.08 20.03 33.35
CA ALA A 348 116.07 20.90 32.72
C ALA A 348 117.07 21.47 33.74
N ALA A 349 116.59 21.95 34.90
CA ALA A 349 117.44 22.42 35.98
C ALA A 349 118.37 21.31 36.53
N THR A 350 117.90 20.07 36.62
CA THR A 350 118.72 18.92 37.07
C THR A 350 119.86 18.62 36.09
N ILE A 351 119.60 18.68 34.78
CA ILE A 351 120.62 18.49 33.72
C ILE A 351 121.70 19.59 33.79
N LEU A 352 121.28 20.84 34.05
CA LEU A 352 122.17 21.99 34.22
C LEU A 352 123.06 21.85 35.47
N GLN A 353 122.48 21.45 36.61
CA GLN A 353 123.24 21.16 37.82
C GLN A 353 124.22 20.00 37.64
N ALA A 354 123.85 18.95 36.89
CA ALA A 354 124.73 17.83 36.60
C ALA A 354 125.96 18.25 35.78
N HIS A 355 125.77 19.05 34.72
CA HIS A 355 126.87 19.62 33.93
C HIS A 355 127.80 20.49 34.78
N TRP A 356 127.23 21.38 35.62
CA TRP A 356 128.05 22.24 36.49
C TRP A 356 128.87 21.43 37.51
N ARG A 357 128.27 20.40 38.14
CA ARG A 357 128.98 19.49 39.06
C ARG A 357 130.14 18.76 38.35
N GLY A 358 129.91 18.26 37.13
CA GLY A 358 130.94 17.63 36.31
C GLY A 358 132.09 18.59 35.94
N TYR A 359 131.77 19.80 35.51
CA TYR A 359 132.76 20.85 35.20
C TYR A 359 133.61 21.22 36.42
N ASN A 360 133.00 21.33 37.61
CA ASN A 360 133.74 21.65 38.83
C ASN A 360 134.75 20.54 39.20
N ALA A 361 134.36 19.26 39.08
CA ALA A 361 135.26 18.13 39.29
C ALA A 361 136.43 18.11 38.29
N PHE A 362 136.15 18.37 37.00
CA PHE A 362 137.18 18.48 35.95
C PHE A 362 138.15 19.65 36.20
N SER A 363 137.63 20.81 36.64
CA SER A 363 138.42 21.99 37.01
C SER A 363 139.35 21.70 38.19
N TYR A 364 138.89 20.97 39.21
CA TYR A 364 139.71 20.53 40.34
C TYR A 364 140.83 19.58 39.90
N TYR A 365 140.51 18.55 39.10
CA TYR A 365 141.50 17.61 38.57
C TYR A 365 142.61 18.32 37.76
N ARG A 366 142.23 19.25 36.87
CA ARG A 366 143.18 20.02 36.06
C ARG A 366 144.13 20.87 36.91
N LYS A 367 143.63 21.48 38.00
CA LYS A 367 144.47 22.23 38.97
C LYS A 367 145.48 21.31 39.67
N LEU A 368 145.04 20.13 40.11
CA LEU A 368 145.90 19.14 40.75
C LEU A 368 147.02 18.65 39.81
N GLN A 369 146.69 18.41 38.53
CA GLN A 369 147.66 18.03 37.50
C GLN A 369 148.74 19.10 37.30
N CYS A 370 148.36 20.38 37.17
CA CYS A 370 149.32 21.48 37.04
C CYS A 370 150.24 21.62 38.26
N ALA A 371 149.71 21.43 39.48
CA ALA A 371 150.49 21.46 40.70
C ALA A 371 151.51 20.30 40.76
N ALA A 372 151.10 19.08 40.40
CA ALA A 372 151.98 17.92 40.35
C ALA A 372 153.13 18.08 39.34
N ILE A 373 152.83 18.57 38.13
CA ILE A 373 153.86 18.87 37.11
C ILE A 373 154.86 19.93 37.62
N SER A 374 154.36 21.01 38.23
CA SER A 374 155.21 22.08 38.77
C SER A 374 156.18 21.56 39.84
N PHE A 375 155.69 20.70 40.75
CA PHE A 375 156.52 20.07 41.78
C PHE A 375 157.57 19.11 41.18
N GLN A 376 157.21 18.30 40.18
CA GLN A 376 158.14 17.41 39.47
C GLN A 376 159.25 18.20 38.76
N CYS A 377 158.93 19.34 38.13
CA CYS A 377 159.92 20.24 37.52
C CYS A 377 160.87 20.85 38.57
N ALA A 378 160.35 21.29 39.71
CA ALA A 378 161.17 21.82 40.80
C ALA A 378 162.14 20.77 41.37
N MET A 379 161.67 19.54 41.60
CA MET A 379 162.50 18.44 42.12
C MET A 379 163.64 18.07 41.14
N ARG A 380 163.35 17.99 39.83
CA ARG A 380 164.38 17.75 38.80
C ARG A 380 165.45 18.84 38.78
N SER A 381 165.06 20.12 38.93
CA SER A 381 165.99 21.26 39.04
C SER A 381 166.87 21.20 40.30
N HIS A 382 166.35 20.68 41.42
CA HIS A 382 167.12 20.51 42.65
C HIS A 382 168.25 19.46 42.51
N ILE A 383 167.96 18.33 41.85
CA ILE A 383 168.93 17.24 41.66
C ILE A 383 170.15 17.71 40.85
N ALA A 384 169.93 18.31 39.68
CA ALA A 384 171.03 18.78 38.81
C ALA A 384 171.94 19.83 39.49
N ARG A 385 171.39 20.66 40.39
CA ARG A 385 172.16 21.64 41.18
C ARG A 385 173.05 21.00 42.24
N ARG A 386 172.83 19.73 42.61
CA ARG A 386 173.66 18.97 43.56
C ARG A 386 174.92 18.41 42.89
N GLU A 387 174.80 17.89 41.67
CA GLU A 387 175.92 17.32 40.90
C GLU A 387 176.96 18.40 40.54
N LEU A 388 176.51 19.58 40.11
CA LEU A 388 177.39 20.72 39.79
C LEU A 388 178.33 21.09 40.96
N LYS A 389 177.85 20.99 42.21
CA LYS A 389 178.62 21.29 43.43
C LYS A 389 179.60 20.18 43.85
N LEU A 390 179.53 18.99 43.26
CA LEU A 390 180.53 17.93 43.43
C LEU A 390 181.69 18.13 42.45
N LEU A 391 181.39 18.34 41.16
CA LEU A 391 182.39 18.56 40.11
C LEU A 391 183.30 19.77 40.40
N GLN A 392 182.74 20.85 40.96
CA GLN A 392 183.51 22.05 41.35
C GLN A 392 184.53 21.84 42.48
N ARG A 393 184.49 20.72 43.21
CA ARG A 393 185.50 20.40 44.24
C ARG A 393 186.73 19.72 43.66
N ALA A 394 186.52 18.73 42.79
CA ALA A 394 187.60 17.99 42.10
C ALA A 394 188.50 18.91 41.24
N SER A 395 187.97 20.05 40.79
CA SER A 395 188.71 21.04 39.99
C SER A 395 189.79 21.85 40.74
N LYS A 396 189.97 21.69 42.06
CA LYS A 396 190.92 22.50 42.84
C LYS A 396 192.22 21.79 43.25
N GLU A 397 192.29 20.48 43.14
CA GLU A 397 193.46 19.69 43.60
C GLU A 397 194.53 19.53 42.50
N THR A 398 194.21 19.84 41.24
CA THR A 398 195.11 19.66 40.09
C THR A 398 196.21 20.73 39.96
N GLY A 399 196.05 21.91 40.56
CA GLY A 399 196.97 23.04 40.37
C GLY A 399 198.41 22.78 40.88
N ALA A 400 198.55 22.07 42.01
CA ALA A 400 199.84 21.82 42.65
C ALA A 400 200.77 20.89 41.85
N LEU A 401 200.24 20.13 40.88
CA LEU A 401 201.03 19.21 40.04
C LEU A 401 201.71 19.90 38.85
N GLN A 402 201.28 21.11 38.49
CA GLN A 402 201.69 21.73 37.22
C GLN A 402 202.99 22.55 37.36
N GLU A 403 203.28 23.12 38.53
CA GLU A 403 204.54 23.81 38.84
C GLU A 403 205.73 22.85 39.01
N ALA A 404 205.48 21.59 39.36
CA ALA A 404 206.53 20.57 39.42
C ALA A 404 207.08 20.20 38.04
N LYS A 405 206.23 20.24 36.99
CA LYS A 405 206.58 19.82 35.63
C LYS A 405 207.58 20.77 34.95
N THR A 406 207.36 22.07 35.07
CA THR A 406 208.19 23.11 34.42
C THR A 406 209.64 23.15 34.93
N LYS A 407 209.93 22.48 36.05
CA LYS A 407 211.27 22.36 36.64
C LYS A 407 212.11 21.21 36.05
N LEU A 408 211.48 20.25 35.37
CA LEU A 408 212.15 19.11 34.72
C LEU A 408 212.47 19.38 33.25
N GLU A 409 211.58 20.06 32.51
CA GLU A 409 211.71 20.18 31.05
C GLU A 409 212.94 20.98 30.60
N LYS A 410 213.50 21.85 31.45
CA LYS A 410 214.77 22.55 31.16
C LYS A 410 216.02 21.67 31.26
N GLN A 411 215.97 20.50 31.90
CA GLN A 411 217.09 19.55 31.87
C GLN A 411 217.20 18.81 30.53
N CYS A 412 216.24 19.00 29.61
CA CYS A 412 216.30 18.42 28.26
C CYS A 412 217.15 19.23 27.25
N GLU A 413 217.63 20.42 27.62
CA GLU A 413 218.57 21.20 26.79
C GLU A 413 219.96 20.51 26.67
N GLU A 414 220.28 19.59 27.58
CA GLU A 414 221.64 19.05 27.77
C GLU A 414 221.99 17.82 26.90
N LEU A 415 221.00 17.02 26.45
CA LEU A 415 221.25 15.64 26.00
C LEU A 415 221.50 15.44 24.49
N THR A 416 221.04 16.33 23.61
CA THR A 416 221.07 16.09 22.14
C THR A 416 222.15 16.90 21.40
N TRP A 417 223.19 17.31 22.12
CA TRP A 417 224.50 17.75 21.61
C TRP A 417 225.24 16.68 20.76
N ARG A 418 224.63 15.50 20.57
CA ARG A 418 225.23 14.30 19.96
C ARG A 418 225.12 14.19 18.43
N LEU A 419 224.16 14.84 17.77
CA LEU A 419 223.92 14.63 16.33
C LEU A 419 224.72 15.55 15.38
N GLN A 420 225.57 16.44 15.91
CA GLN A 420 226.52 17.20 15.08
C GLN A 420 227.59 16.30 14.41
N LEU A 421 227.64 15.01 14.75
CA LEU A 421 228.57 14.01 14.23
C LEU A 421 228.21 13.49 12.82
N GLU A 422 226.92 13.39 12.46
CA GLU A 422 226.48 12.77 11.19
C GLU A 422 226.63 13.70 9.96
N LYS A 423 227.07 14.94 10.18
CA LYS A 423 227.15 16.04 9.21
C LYS A 423 228.24 15.86 8.13
N ARG A 424 228.58 14.62 7.76
CA ARG A 424 229.77 14.27 6.97
C ARG A 424 229.71 12.98 6.12
N MET A 425 228.56 12.31 5.98
CA MET A 425 228.49 10.94 5.36
C MET A 425 227.59 10.74 4.12
N ARG A 426 226.83 11.73 3.65
CA ARG A 426 225.98 11.58 2.43
C ARG A 426 226.07 12.75 1.45
N VAL A 427 227.24 13.37 1.39
CA VAL A 427 227.70 14.09 0.18
C VAL A 427 227.96 13.08 -0.96
N ASP A 428 228.18 11.81 -0.63
CA ASP A 428 228.60 10.75 -1.55
C ASP A 428 227.45 10.01 -2.28
N MET A 429 226.26 10.62 -2.41
CA MET A 429 225.06 9.95 -2.97
C MET A 429 224.22 10.78 -3.96
N GLU A 430 224.75 11.89 -4.47
CA GLU A 430 224.06 12.73 -5.47
C GLU A 430 224.23 12.22 -6.92
N GLU A 431 225.17 11.29 -7.18
CA GLU A 431 225.57 10.86 -8.53
C GLU A 431 225.03 9.47 -8.97
N ALA A 432 224.26 8.78 -8.13
CA ALA A 432 224.03 7.33 -8.24
C ALA A 432 222.76 6.88 -9.03
N LYS A 433 222.51 7.46 -10.22
CA LYS A 433 221.46 7.09 -11.22
C LYS A 433 220.03 7.51 -10.82
N ALA A 434 219.21 8.14 -11.67
CA ALA A 434 219.26 8.46 -13.10
C ALA A 434 219.18 7.28 -14.10
N GLN A 435 218.67 6.11 -13.69
CA GLN A 435 218.36 4.97 -14.57
C GLN A 435 217.04 4.30 -14.14
N GLU A 436 216.28 3.82 -15.14
CA GLU A 436 214.92 3.24 -15.07
C GLU A 436 213.86 4.12 -14.36
N ILE A 437 212.93 4.85 -15.00
CA ILE A 437 212.39 4.87 -16.38
C ILE A 437 211.99 3.50 -16.96
N ALA A 438 210.70 3.33 -17.19
CA ALA A 438 210.12 2.23 -17.97
C ALA A 438 210.32 0.81 -17.43
N LYS A 439 209.55 0.49 -16.38
CA LYS A 439 208.56 -0.61 -16.49
C LYS A 439 207.27 -0.25 -15.76
N LEU A 440 206.15 -0.37 -16.49
CA LEU A 440 204.84 -0.83 -16.01
C LEU A 440 204.13 0.10 -14.98
N GLN A 441 203.00 0.77 -15.27
CA GLN A 441 201.82 0.39 -16.07
C GLN A 441 201.27 -1.00 -15.68
N GLY A 442 200.05 -1.19 -15.19
CA GLY A 442 198.89 -0.30 -15.23
C GLY A 442 197.70 -1.04 -15.86
N ALA A 443 196.86 -1.63 -15.01
CA ALA A 443 195.53 -2.16 -15.33
C ALA A 443 194.73 -2.09 -14.00
N LEU A 444 193.58 -1.42 -13.87
CA LEU A 444 192.30 -1.45 -14.61
C LEU A 444 191.31 -2.50 -14.08
N GLN A 445 190.11 -2.01 -13.72
CA GLN A 445 188.82 -2.73 -13.63
C GLN A 445 188.71 -3.79 -12.50
N GLU A 446 187.52 -4.20 -12.02
CA GLU A 446 186.10 -3.90 -12.35
C GLU A 446 185.29 -3.99 -11.01
N MET A 447 184.36 -3.10 -10.61
CA MET A 447 183.00 -2.75 -11.09
C MET A 447 181.91 -3.85 -10.95
N HIS A 448 180.67 -3.44 -10.60
CA HIS A 448 179.39 -4.23 -10.55
C HIS A 448 179.21 -5.28 -9.40
N ALA A 449 178.00 -5.65 -8.90
CA ALA A 449 176.62 -5.11 -9.04
C ALA A 449 175.57 -5.73 -8.04
N GLN A 450 174.30 -5.27 -8.18
CA GLN A 450 172.97 -5.77 -7.70
C GLN A 450 172.40 -5.25 -6.34
N THR A 451 171.11 -4.91 -6.07
CA THR A 451 169.73 -4.95 -6.68
C THR A 451 168.82 -6.18 -6.39
N LEU A 452 167.47 -6.12 -6.16
CA LEU A 452 166.47 -5.03 -5.96
C LEU A 452 165.06 -5.56 -5.47
N ALA A 453 164.25 -4.69 -4.82
CA ALA A 453 162.75 -4.64 -4.83
C ALA A 453 161.89 -5.85 -4.28
N ALA A 454 160.54 -5.90 -4.47
CA ALA A 454 159.43 -5.15 -3.80
C ALA A 454 157.98 -5.67 -4.12
N ASN A 455 156.97 -5.35 -3.26
CA ASN A 455 155.51 -5.05 -3.49
C ASN A 455 154.43 -5.98 -4.18
N ALA A 456 153.14 -5.72 -3.79
CA ALA A 456 151.84 -5.81 -4.55
C ALA A 456 151.14 -7.17 -4.88
N GLN A 457 149.86 -7.28 -5.36
CA GLN A 457 148.51 -6.79 -4.91
C GLN A 457 147.29 -7.39 -5.73
N LEU A 458 146.05 -7.42 -5.16
CA LEU A 458 144.67 -7.31 -5.79
C LEU A 458 143.91 -8.40 -6.66
N MET A 459 142.66 -8.73 -6.22
CA MET A 459 141.30 -8.76 -6.89
C MET A 459 140.89 -9.60 -8.15
N LYS A 460 139.59 -10.04 -8.21
CA LYS A 460 138.73 -10.33 -9.41
C LYS A 460 137.21 -10.58 -9.07
N ALA A 461 136.27 -10.59 -10.03
CA ALA A 461 134.79 -10.72 -9.82
C ALA A 461 133.91 -11.05 -11.09
N ARG A 462 132.56 -11.21 -10.90
CA ARG A 462 131.41 -11.49 -11.88
C ARG A 462 131.21 -12.96 -12.30
N LYS A 463 130.08 -13.46 -12.86
CA LYS A 463 128.78 -12.94 -13.44
C LYS A 463 127.57 -13.80 -12.87
N SER A 464 126.34 -14.08 -13.37
CA SER A 464 125.48 -13.83 -14.58
C SER A 464 123.98 -14.26 -14.36
N SER A 465 122.94 -14.02 -15.22
CA SER A 465 122.51 -12.82 -16.00
C SER A 465 121.42 -13.06 -17.11
N GLU A 466 120.13 -13.38 -16.84
CA GLU A 466 119.00 -13.37 -17.83
C GLU A 466 117.67 -12.88 -17.18
N PHE A 467 116.62 -12.30 -17.81
CA PHE A 467 116.27 -11.59 -19.07
C PHE A 467 114.70 -11.59 -19.10
N ALA A 468 113.88 -10.58 -19.45
CA ALA A 468 114.06 -9.19 -19.91
C ALA A 468 112.79 -8.31 -19.71
N VAL A 469 112.96 -6.97 -19.81
CA VAL A 469 112.11 -5.88 -20.39
C VAL A 469 110.55 -5.93 -20.25
N GLY A 470 109.82 -4.84 -19.94
CA GLY A 470 110.21 -3.50 -19.47
C GLY A 470 109.31 -2.32 -19.92
N GLN A 471 108.84 -1.50 -18.95
CA GLN A 471 108.18 -0.16 -19.09
C GLN A 471 106.75 -0.13 -19.73
N ALA A 472 105.83 0.83 -19.47
CA ALA A 472 105.87 2.08 -18.68
C ALA A 472 104.48 2.52 -18.11
N ALA A 473 104.51 3.35 -17.05
CA ALA A 473 103.59 4.46 -16.70
C ALA A 473 102.10 4.28 -16.26
N LYS A 474 101.80 4.89 -15.09
CA LYS A 474 100.56 5.58 -14.63
C LYS A 474 99.27 4.81 -14.22
N ALA A 475 99.01 4.90 -12.90
CA ALA A 475 97.74 5.28 -12.24
C ALA A 475 96.62 4.24 -11.92
N ALA A 476 96.03 4.45 -10.74
CA ALA A 476 94.72 4.01 -10.21
C ALA A 476 94.53 2.60 -9.59
N LYS A 477 94.07 2.63 -8.32
CA LYS A 477 93.04 1.79 -7.63
C LYS A 477 93.35 0.36 -7.08
N GLU A 478 92.54 0.08 -6.03
CA GLU A 478 91.98 -1.21 -5.54
C GLU A 478 92.78 -2.18 -4.61
N MET A 479 92.18 -2.42 -3.42
CA MET A 479 91.87 -3.72 -2.72
C MET A 479 92.97 -4.79 -2.42
N PRO A 480 92.71 -5.81 -1.55
CA PRO A 480 91.79 -5.88 -0.39
C PRO A 480 92.34 -6.60 0.88
N THR A 481 91.53 -6.56 1.95
CA THR A 481 91.30 -7.58 3.03
C THR A 481 92.45 -8.33 3.72
N ASP A 482 92.37 -8.30 5.06
CA ASP A 482 93.00 -9.23 5.99
C ASP A 482 91.98 -9.58 7.10
N VAL A 483 92.19 -10.68 7.84
CA VAL A 483 91.40 -11.17 9.00
C VAL A 483 90.01 -11.79 8.74
N GLU A 484 89.92 -13.12 8.90
CA GLU A 484 88.66 -13.87 9.15
C GLU A 484 88.78 -14.67 10.47
N ILE A 485 87.67 -14.80 11.22
CA ILE A 485 87.63 -15.45 12.55
C ILE A 485 86.31 -16.23 12.75
N SER A 486 86.42 -17.55 12.94
CA SER A 486 85.46 -18.43 13.62
C SER A 486 84.02 -18.53 13.07
N ASP A 487 83.85 -19.22 11.93
CA ASP A 487 82.53 -19.63 11.44
C ASP A 487 81.85 -20.72 12.30
N ALA A 488 81.00 -20.29 13.23
CA ALA A 488 80.05 -21.15 13.94
C ALA A 488 78.70 -20.46 14.23
N LYS A 489 78.44 -19.29 13.63
CA LYS A 489 77.29 -18.43 13.95
C LYS A 489 76.56 -17.82 12.75
N VAL A 490 77.10 -17.97 11.53
CA VAL A 490 76.56 -17.37 10.31
C VAL A 490 75.38 -18.18 9.75
N GLU A 491 75.52 -19.51 9.63
CA GLU A 491 74.47 -20.39 9.05
C GLU A 491 73.10 -20.25 9.73
N LYS A 492 73.07 -20.24 11.07
CA LYS A 492 71.80 -20.08 11.83
C LYS A 492 71.13 -18.73 11.58
N LEU A 493 71.91 -17.66 11.44
CA LEU A 493 71.37 -16.32 11.17
C LEU A 493 70.93 -16.16 9.70
N THR A 494 71.51 -16.92 8.76
CA THR A 494 71.03 -16.93 7.37
C THR A 494 69.70 -17.69 7.21
N GLU A 495 69.51 -18.84 7.88
CA GLU A 495 68.21 -19.52 7.87
C GLU A 495 67.08 -18.67 8.49
N GLU A 496 67.34 -18.00 9.61
CA GLU A 496 66.36 -17.14 10.26
C GLU A 496 66.00 -15.93 9.38
N ASN A 497 66.93 -15.39 8.60
CA ASN A 497 66.65 -14.30 7.65
C ASN A 497 65.77 -14.73 6.47
N GLU A 498 65.95 -15.93 5.89
CA GLU A 498 65.06 -16.44 4.84
C GLU A 498 63.65 -16.75 5.37
N LYS A 499 63.55 -17.30 6.59
CA LYS A 499 62.26 -17.49 7.29
C LYS A 499 61.57 -16.15 7.60
N LEU A 500 62.34 -15.10 7.89
CA LEU A 500 61.79 -13.74 8.09
C LEU A 500 61.37 -13.06 6.77
N LYS A 501 62.10 -13.25 5.66
CA LYS A 501 61.68 -12.75 4.33
C LYS A 501 60.34 -13.36 3.89
N THR A 502 60.25 -14.69 3.91
CA THR A 502 59.06 -15.41 3.47
C THR A 502 57.83 -15.07 4.33
N LEU A 503 58.01 -14.88 5.64
CA LEU A 503 56.97 -14.35 6.52
C LEU A 503 56.59 -12.89 6.19
N LEU A 504 57.57 -12.01 5.93
CA LEU A 504 57.34 -10.61 5.55
C LEU A 504 56.54 -10.50 4.24
N GLU A 505 56.82 -11.34 3.25
CA GLU A 505 56.11 -11.37 1.97
C GLU A 505 54.70 -11.97 2.13
N SER A 506 54.53 -13.00 2.97
CA SER A 506 53.19 -13.48 3.36
C SER A 506 52.34 -12.41 4.07
N ALA A 507 52.98 -11.49 4.81
CA ALA A 507 52.32 -10.41 5.51
C ALA A 507 51.97 -9.26 4.56
N LYS A 508 52.88 -8.89 3.64
CA LYS A 508 52.60 -7.93 2.56
C LYS A 508 51.45 -8.37 1.67
N LYS A 509 51.40 -9.64 1.27
CA LYS A 509 50.31 -10.16 0.43
C LYS A 509 48.94 -10.03 1.13
N ARG A 510 48.87 -10.45 2.40
CA ARG A 510 47.66 -10.31 3.22
C ARG A 510 47.27 -8.86 3.52
N ALA A 511 48.23 -7.94 3.56
CA ALA A 511 47.93 -6.51 3.70
C ALA A 511 47.26 -5.95 2.44
N LEU A 512 47.78 -6.29 1.25
CA LEU A 512 47.19 -5.90 -0.04
C LEU A 512 45.80 -6.52 -0.25
N GLU A 513 45.64 -7.82 0.05
CA GLU A 513 44.35 -8.52 -0.01
C GLU A 513 43.31 -7.88 0.94
N ALA A 514 43.73 -7.41 2.12
CA ALA A 514 42.85 -6.69 3.05
C ALA A 514 42.49 -5.27 2.57
N GLU A 515 43.42 -4.58 1.92
CA GLU A 515 43.23 -3.23 1.35
C GLU A 515 42.25 -3.27 0.15
N GLU A 516 42.36 -4.29 -0.70
CA GLU A 516 41.41 -4.55 -1.80
C GLU A 516 39.99 -4.86 -1.29
N ILE A 517 39.87 -5.72 -0.26
CA ILE A 517 38.58 -6.02 0.40
C ILE A 517 37.95 -4.77 1.04
N LEU A 518 38.75 -3.87 1.63
CA LEU A 518 38.27 -2.60 2.17
C LEU A 518 37.78 -1.67 1.05
N MET A 519 38.52 -1.55 -0.05
CA MET A 519 38.12 -0.74 -1.20
C MET A 519 36.82 -1.23 -1.84
N GLN A 520 36.65 -2.55 -1.98
CA GLN A 520 35.42 -3.13 -2.51
C GLN A 520 34.22 -2.95 -1.56
N ARG A 521 34.41 -3.11 -0.25
CA ARG A 521 33.36 -2.79 0.74
C ARG A 521 32.98 -1.32 0.78
N GLN A 522 33.93 -0.41 0.55
CA GLN A 522 33.65 1.02 0.46
C GLN A 522 32.75 1.30 -0.76
N LYS A 523 33.09 0.76 -1.94
CA LYS A 523 32.26 0.87 -3.14
C LYS A 523 30.84 0.31 -2.94
N GLU A 524 30.70 -0.87 -2.33
CA GLU A 524 29.38 -1.43 -2.00
C GLU A 524 28.58 -0.56 -1.01
N SER A 525 29.25 0.20 -0.15
CA SER A 525 28.62 1.13 0.79
C SER A 525 28.14 2.40 0.08
N GLU A 526 28.91 2.90 -0.88
CA GLU A 526 28.57 4.04 -1.72
C GLU A 526 27.37 3.70 -2.64
N GLU A 527 27.37 2.53 -3.28
CA GLU A 527 26.21 2.04 -4.05
C GLU A 527 24.95 1.87 -3.18
N ARG A 528 25.09 1.41 -1.93
CA ARG A 528 23.96 1.28 -0.99
C ARG A 528 23.42 2.65 -0.55
N LEU A 529 24.29 3.62 -0.31
CA LEU A 529 23.89 4.99 0.02
C LEU A 529 23.12 5.64 -1.15
N GLN A 530 23.59 5.45 -2.39
CA GLN A 530 22.93 5.97 -3.58
C GLN A 530 21.53 5.36 -3.79
N ARG A 531 21.38 4.04 -3.61
CA ARG A 531 20.05 3.38 -3.67
C ARG A 531 19.11 3.85 -2.55
N ALA A 532 19.63 4.18 -1.37
CA ALA A 532 18.82 4.74 -0.29
C ALA A 532 18.30 6.14 -0.63
N GLN A 533 19.16 7.02 -1.17
CA GLN A 533 18.76 8.36 -1.64
C GLN A 533 17.74 8.31 -2.78
N GLU A 534 17.87 7.36 -3.71
CA GLU A 534 16.85 7.13 -4.74
C GLU A 534 15.51 6.65 -4.20
N ALA A 535 15.50 5.90 -3.08
CA ALA A 535 14.26 5.46 -2.43
C ALA A 535 13.61 6.61 -1.63
N GLU A 536 14.43 7.45 -0.98
CA GLU A 536 14.01 8.65 -0.26
C GLU A 536 13.33 9.66 -1.21
N ALA A 537 13.95 9.97 -2.36
CA ALA A 537 13.37 10.86 -3.37
C ALA A 537 12.05 10.32 -3.99
N LYS A 538 11.91 8.99 -4.12
CA LYS A 538 10.65 8.35 -4.56
C LYS A 538 9.56 8.44 -3.49
N MET A 539 9.94 8.36 -2.21
CA MET A 539 9.03 8.52 -1.08
C MET A 539 8.53 9.96 -0.96
N GLU A 540 9.41 10.97 -1.14
CA GLU A 540 9.01 12.38 -1.23
C GLU A 540 8.02 12.63 -2.38
N GLN A 541 8.30 12.14 -3.60
CA GLN A 541 7.36 12.25 -4.73
C GLN A 541 6.00 11.61 -4.45
N MET A 542 5.97 10.45 -3.78
CA MET A 542 4.72 9.79 -3.40
C MET A 542 3.97 10.58 -2.32
N GLN A 543 4.69 11.21 -1.40
CA GLN A 543 4.11 12.04 -0.34
C GLN A 543 3.53 13.35 -0.90
N GLU A 544 4.21 14.01 -1.84
CA GLU A 544 3.64 15.14 -2.60
C GLU A 544 2.40 14.74 -3.43
N ALA A 545 2.37 13.52 -3.97
CA ALA A 545 1.25 13.02 -4.75
C ALA A 545 0.02 12.74 -3.88
N LEU A 546 0.23 12.20 -2.68
CA LEU A 546 -0.82 12.05 -1.65
C LEU A 546 -1.34 13.42 -1.20
N GLN A 547 -0.46 14.36 -0.87
CA GLN A 547 -0.87 15.69 -0.40
C GLN A 547 -1.70 16.45 -1.46
N ARG A 548 -1.33 16.34 -2.75
CA ARG A 548 -2.13 16.86 -3.89
C ARG A 548 -3.45 16.11 -4.13
N MET A 549 -3.59 14.88 -3.61
CA MET A 549 -4.85 14.13 -3.63
C MET A 549 -5.75 14.53 -2.46
N GLU A 550 -5.18 14.77 -1.28
CA GLU A 550 -5.86 15.30 -0.10
C GLU A 550 -6.42 16.71 -0.36
N GLU A 551 -5.65 17.61 -0.99
CA GLU A 551 -6.14 18.94 -1.42
C GLU A 551 -7.32 18.81 -2.41
N LYS A 552 -7.25 17.88 -3.36
CA LYS A 552 -8.36 17.64 -4.31
C LYS A 552 -9.61 17.09 -3.64
N LEU A 553 -9.46 16.19 -2.67
CA LEU A 553 -10.55 15.68 -1.85
C LEU A 553 -11.17 16.81 -1.02
N GLY A 554 -10.37 17.61 -0.31
CA GLY A 554 -10.85 18.76 0.46
C GLY A 554 -11.58 19.80 -0.40
N ASN A 555 -11.07 20.10 -1.60
CA ASN A 555 -11.73 20.98 -2.56
C ASN A 555 -13.08 20.39 -3.01
N MET A 556 -13.14 19.10 -3.36
CA MET A 556 -14.36 18.43 -3.80
C MET A 556 -15.39 18.22 -2.67
N GLU A 557 -14.95 18.09 -1.41
CA GLU A 557 -15.81 18.17 -0.23
C GLU A 557 -16.35 19.59 -0.02
N SER A 558 -15.53 20.62 -0.21
CA SER A 558 -15.99 22.02 -0.11
C SER A 558 -17.02 22.38 -1.19
N GLU A 559 -16.84 21.88 -2.41
CA GLU A 559 -17.79 22.03 -3.52
C GLU A 559 -19.09 21.28 -3.23
N ASN A 560 -19.01 20.07 -2.64
CA ASN A 560 -20.17 19.35 -2.10
C ASN A 560 -20.88 20.12 -0.97
N GLN A 561 -20.15 20.80 -0.08
CA GLN A 561 -20.77 21.64 0.95
C GLN A 561 -21.47 22.85 0.34
N VAL A 562 -20.88 23.52 -0.66
CA VAL A 562 -21.52 24.63 -1.37
C VAL A 562 -22.79 24.19 -2.09
N LEU A 563 -22.77 23.06 -2.79
CA LEU A 563 -23.97 22.49 -3.44
C LEU A 563 -25.07 22.13 -2.42
N ARG A 564 -24.70 21.57 -1.26
CA ARG A 564 -25.65 21.29 -0.16
C ARG A 564 -26.22 22.57 0.46
N GLN A 565 -25.42 23.64 0.58
CA GLN A 565 -25.90 24.94 1.06
C GLN A 565 -26.82 25.63 0.04
N GLN A 566 -26.48 25.63 -1.26
CA GLN A 566 -27.35 26.17 -2.31
C GLN A 566 -28.71 25.46 -2.35
N THR A 567 -28.75 24.15 -2.11
CA THR A 567 -29.98 23.36 -2.01
C THR A 567 -30.86 23.76 -0.81
N LEU A 568 -30.27 24.30 0.27
CA LEU A 568 -30.97 24.68 1.50
C LEU A 568 -31.54 26.11 1.51
N VAL A 569 -31.15 26.97 0.56
CA VAL A 569 -31.57 28.39 0.52
C VAL A 569 -32.93 28.60 -0.17
N LEU A 570 -33.42 27.62 -0.95
CA LEU A 570 -34.65 27.75 -1.76
C LEU A 570 -35.88 27.02 -1.15
N SER A 571 -36.27 27.38 0.08
CA SER A 571 -37.61 27.07 0.64
C SER A 571 -37.95 27.91 1.88
N PRO A 572 -38.86 28.90 1.80
CA PRO A 572 -39.22 29.78 2.93
C PRO A 572 -40.39 29.26 3.79
N THR A 573 -40.32 29.45 5.11
CA THR A 573 -41.35 28.98 6.07
C THR A 573 -42.13 30.10 6.78
N LYS A 574 -43.39 30.29 6.36
CA LYS A 574 -44.59 30.72 7.14
C LYS A 574 -44.58 32.08 7.88
N GLY A 575 -45.55 32.95 7.52
CA GLY A 575 -45.99 34.12 8.31
C GLY A 575 -47.48 34.44 8.07
N LEU A 576 -48.28 34.58 9.13
CA LEU A 576 -49.75 34.51 9.15
C LEU A 576 -50.55 35.75 8.66
N SER A 577 -51.64 35.47 7.90
CA SER A 577 -53.02 36.02 8.07
C SER A 577 -53.61 37.15 7.19
N ASN A 578 -54.88 36.91 6.80
CA ASN A 578 -56.03 37.82 6.57
C ASN A 578 -56.23 38.64 5.25
N ARG A 579 -57.25 38.20 4.47
CA ARG A 579 -58.07 38.94 3.44
C ARG A 579 -57.29 39.41 2.18
N PHE A 580 -57.86 39.51 0.98
CA PHE A 580 -59.26 39.53 0.48
C PHE A 580 -59.50 38.54 -0.70
N LYS A 581 -60.58 38.71 -1.48
CA LYS A 581 -61.02 37.83 -2.59
C LYS A 581 -60.64 38.39 -3.98
N SER A 582 -60.46 37.48 -4.95
CA SER A 582 -60.41 37.74 -6.41
C SER A 582 -59.21 38.61 -6.89
N THR A 583 -58.79 38.62 -8.16
CA THR A 583 -59.37 38.05 -9.40
C THR A 583 -58.24 37.50 -10.30
N VAL A 584 -58.53 36.53 -11.18
CA VAL A 584 -57.61 36.08 -12.24
C VAL A 584 -57.83 36.90 -13.52
N PHE A 585 -56.75 37.39 -14.14
CA PHE A 585 -56.47 37.53 -15.59
C PHE A 585 -55.17 38.35 -15.71
N GLN A 586 -54.05 37.84 -16.26
CA GLN A 586 -53.72 37.70 -17.68
C GLN A 586 -53.92 38.98 -18.52
N ARG A 587 -52.80 39.50 -19.05
CA ARG A 587 -52.72 40.56 -20.08
C ARG A 587 -52.31 39.89 -21.41
N THR A 588 -53.21 39.78 -22.39
CA THR A 588 -53.49 40.75 -23.48
C THR A 588 -52.36 40.95 -24.49
N PRO A 589 -52.59 40.61 -25.77
CA PRO A 589 -52.37 41.51 -26.90
C PRO A 589 -53.68 42.27 -27.24
N GLU A 590 -53.59 43.42 -27.89
CA GLU A 590 -54.74 44.26 -28.23
C GLU A 590 -55.11 44.26 -29.72
N ASN A 591 -56.43 44.32 -29.96
CA ASN A 591 -57.18 45.01 -31.03
C ASN A 591 -57.97 44.16 -32.03
N GLY A 592 -59.19 44.64 -32.36
CA GLY A 592 -60.00 44.17 -33.50
C GLY A 592 -61.32 43.43 -33.18
N TYR A 593 -62.29 44.10 -32.55
CA TYR A 593 -63.72 43.73 -32.63
C TYR A 593 -64.38 44.39 -33.86
N PRO A 594 -65.63 44.07 -34.26
CA PRO A 594 -66.55 43.00 -33.79
C PRO A 594 -66.83 41.96 -34.92
N LEU A 595 -67.90 41.14 -35.04
CA LEU A 595 -69.26 41.01 -34.46
C LEU A 595 -69.72 39.52 -34.42
N ASN A 596 -71.03 39.28 -34.25
CA ASN A 596 -71.83 38.03 -34.36
C ASN A 596 -71.37 36.95 -35.38
N GLY A 597 -71.66 35.65 -35.19
CA GLY A 597 -72.34 34.94 -34.09
C GLY A 597 -72.95 33.58 -34.50
N HIS A 598 -73.43 32.80 -33.52
CA HIS A 598 -74.21 31.54 -33.61
C HIS A 598 -73.54 30.17 -33.93
N ASP A 599 -73.87 29.22 -33.01
CA ASP A 599 -74.23 27.80 -33.19
C ASP A 599 -73.26 26.65 -33.65
N LYS A 600 -73.13 25.68 -32.72
CA LYS A 600 -73.29 24.21 -32.83
C LYS A 600 -72.38 23.32 -33.73
N ASP A 601 -71.67 22.43 -33.01
CA ASP A 601 -71.81 20.96 -33.07
C ASP A 601 -71.40 20.13 -34.33
N LYS A 602 -70.32 19.33 -34.16
CA LYS A 602 -70.07 17.96 -34.70
C LYS A 602 -69.93 17.70 -36.23
N ARG A 603 -68.85 16.95 -36.54
CA ARG A 603 -68.71 15.94 -37.65
C ARG A 603 -68.74 16.49 -39.10
N THR A 604 -68.37 15.79 -40.18
CA THR A 604 -67.39 14.71 -40.48
C THR A 604 -67.39 14.51 -42.01
N VAL A 605 -66.20 14.38 -42.66
CA VAL A 605 -65.98 13.88 -44.05
C VAL A 605 -66.41 14.77 -45.25
N GLN A 606 -65.43 15.00 -46.15
CA GLN A 606 -65.40 15.03 -47.65
C GLN A 606 -66.71 15.31 -48.47
N ILE A 607 -66.71 15.92 -49.66
CA ILE A 607 -65.92 15.58 -50.88
C ILE A 607 -66.09 16.66 -52.00
N PHE A 608 -65.06 16.90 -52.84
CA PHE A 608 -65.04 17.58 -54.18
C PHE A 608 -65.52 19.06 -54.32
N GLN A 609 -65.34 19.76 -55.47
CA GLN A 609 -64.13 20.12 -56.26
C GLN A 609 -64.53 20.87 -57.57
N GLN A 610 -64.04 22.11 -57.80
CA GLN A 610 -63.70 22.76 -59.10
C GLN A 610 -63.14 24.18 -58.83
N GLU A 611 -61.91 24.50 -59.26
CA GLU A 611 -61.53 25.25 -60.49
C GLU A 611 -61.93 26.76 -60.46
N LEU A 612 -61.04 27.67 -60.00
CA LEU A 612 -59.93 28.38 -60.71
C LEU A 612 -60.39 29.69 -61.42
N PRO A 613 -59.52 30.70 -61.70
CA PRO A 613 -58.05 30.70 -61.64
C PRO A 613 -57.36 31.87 -60.88
N ASN A 614 -56.02 31.76 -60.71
CA ASN A 614 -55.01 32.84 -60.61
C ASN A 614 -55.05 33.83 -59.41
N THR A 615 -53.94 34.20 -58.73
CA THR A 615 -52.52 33.76 -58.77
C THR A 615 -51.92 33.83 -57.35
N ALA A 616 -51.45 32.70 -56.78
CA ALA A 616 -50.72 32.68 -55.49
C ALA A 616 -49.93 31.38 -55.24
N GLN A 617 -49.26 30.81 -56.25
CA GLN A 617 -48.39 29.65 -56.10
C GLN A 617 -46.91 30.08 -56.22
N LEU A 618 -46.13 29.89 -55.15
CA LEU A 618 -44.66 29.67 -55.16
C LEU A 618 -44.06 29.50 -53.74
N GLU A 619 -44.68 30.06 -52.70
CA GLU A 619 -44.07 30.10 -51.34
C GLU A 619 -44.69 29.12 -50.31
N LYS A 620 -45.55 28.18 -50.71
CA LYS A 620 -46.28 27.31 -49.77
C LYS A 620 -45.93 25.82 -49.80
N ASP A 621 -45.38 25.31 -50.90
CA ASP A 621 -45.11 23.87 -51.04
C ASP A 621 -43.86 23.40 -50.27
N HIS A 622 -42.90 24.29 -49.99
CA HIS A 622 -41.65 23.92 -49.30
C HIS A 622 -41.88 23.56 -47.81
N THR A 623 -42.57 24.42 -47.05
CA THR A 623 -42.70 24.25 -45.58
C THR A 623 -43.69 23.15 -45.16
N GLU A 624 -44.75 22.88 -45.92
CA GLU A 624 -45.61 21.71 -45.68
C GLU A 624 -44.92 20.40 -46.09
N SER A 625 -44.03 20.42 -47.10
CA SER A 625 -43.23 19.25 -47.48
C SER A 625 -42.17 18.90 -46.43
N GLU A 626 -41.44 19.90 -45.90
CA GLU A 626 -40.40 19.68 -44.89
C GLU A 626 -40.94 19.06 -43.60
N GLN A 627 -42.00 19.62 -43.01
CA GLN A 627 -42.59 19.08 -41.77
C GLN A 627 -43.15 17.67 -41.96
N LYS A 628 -43.67 17.37 -43.15
CA LYS A 628 -44.20 16.03 -43.50
C LYS A 628 -43.07 15.02 -43.72
N HIS A 629 -41.95 15.46 -44.30
CA HIS A 629 -40.75 14.65 -44.48
C HIS A 629 -40.07 14.35 -43.13
N GLU A 630 -39.88 15.37 -42.28
CA GLU A 630 -39.30 15.23 -40.94
C GLU A 630 -40.12 14.25 -40.08
N LYS A 631 -41.46 14.35 -40.11
CA LYS A 631 -42.32 13.38 -39.42
C LYS A 631 -42.18 11.96 -39.98
N LEU A 632 -42.17 11.78 -41.30
CA LEU A 632 -42.01 10.46 -41.93
C LEU A 632 -40.64 9.82 -41.60
N LEU A 633 -39.59 10.63 -41.44
CA LEU A 633 -38.28 10.15 -40.98
C LEU A 633 -38.33 9.65 -39.53
N ILE A 634 -39.01 10.37 -38.64
CA ILE A 634 -39.21 9.96 -37.23
C ILE A 634 -40.04 8.67 -37.16
N ASP A 635 -41.17 8.61 -37.85
CA ASP A 635 -42.06 7.45 -37.87
C ASP A 635 -41.30 6.20 -38.39
N ARG A 636 -40.52 6.33 -39.48
CA ARG A 636 -39.68 5.24 -40.02
C ARG A 636 -38.52 4.86 -39.08
N GLN A 637 -37.91 5.81 -38.38
CA GLN A 637 -36.87 5.51 -37.40
C GLN A 637 -37.44 4.76 -36.19
N GLN A 638 -38.69 5.02 -35.79
CA GLN A 638 -39.36 4.26 -34.75
C GLN A 638 -39.68 2.82 -35.21
N GLU A 639 -40.18 2.62 -36.43
CA GLU A 639 -40.43 1.30 -37.01
C GLU A 639 -39.16 0.43 -37.08
N ASN A 640 -38.01 1.03 -37.42
CA ASN A 640 -36.71 0.36 -37.37
C ASN A 640 -36.32 -0.05 -35.94
N GLN A 641 -36.56 0.80 -34.92
CA GLN A 641 -36.31 0.44 -33.52
C GLN A 641 -37.20 -0.72 -33.07
N ASP A 642 -38.48 -0.73 -33.44
CA ASP A 642 -39.39 -1.83 -33.12
C ASP A 642 -38.92 -3.15 -33.75
N THR A 643 -38.50 -3.11 -35.03
CA THR A 643 -37.94 -4.28 -35.73
C THR A 643 -36.67 -4.81 -35.05
N LEU A 644 -35.75 -3.92 -34.66
CA LEU A 644 -34.52 -4.27 -33.93
C LEU A 644 -34.84 -4.93 -32.59
N LEU A 645 -35.76 -4.36 -31.80
CA LEU A 645 -36.11 -4.89 -30.48
C LEU A 645 -36.82 -6.24 -30.57
N ILE A 646 -37.69 -6.44 -31.55
CA ILE A 646 -38.33 -7.76 -31.82
C ILE A 646 -37.28 -8.82 -32.16
N CYS A 647 -36.26 -8.48 -32.95
CA CYS A 647 -35.15 -9.40 -33.25
C CYS A 647 -34.30 -9.69 -32.00
N VAL A 648 -34.03 -8.69 -31.16
CA VAL A 648 -33.20 -8.79 -29.94
C VAL A 648 -33.92 -9.52 -28.79
N MET A 649 -35.26 -9.58 -28.81
CA MET A 649 -36.06 -10.42 -27.89
C MET A 649 -36.03 -11.91 -28.22
N GLN A 650 -35.54 -12.29 -29.41
CA GLN A 650 -35.31 -13.68 -29.78
C GLN A 650 -33.89 -14.09 -29.37
N ASP A 651 -33.67 -15.39 -29.16
CA ASP A 651 -32.31 -15.91 -29.11
C ASP A 651 -31.72 -15.88 -30.52
N VAL A 652 -30.78 -14.95 -30.73
CA VAL A 652 -30.03 -14.79 -31.99
C VAL A 652 -28.62 -15.40 -31.90
N GLY A 653 -28.30 -16.05 -30.78
CA GLY A 653 -27.06 -16.76 -30.55
C GLY A 653 -25.77 -15.92 -30.59
N PHE A 654 -24.71 -16.57 -31.03
CA PHE A 654 -23.32 -16.12 -30.92
C PHE A 654 -22.58 -16.35 -32.25
N SER A 655 -21.70 -15.43 -32.63
CA SER A 655 -20.82 -15.54 -33.80
C SER A 655 -19.37 -15.41 -33.31
N ASN A 656 -18.52 -16.39 -33.58
CA ASN A 656 -17.11 -16.43 -33.12
C ASN A 656 -16.94 -16.16 -31.60
N ASN A 657 -17.85 -16.71 -30.78
CA ASN A 657 -18.00 -16.49 -29.32
C ASN A 657 -18.53 -15.10 -28.92
N CYS A 658 -18.79 -14.18 -29.85
CA CYS A 658 -19.34 -12.85 -29.58
C CYS A 658 -20.89 -12.88 -29.63
N PRO A 659 -21.60 -12.35 -28.63
CA PRO A 659 -23.06 -12.33 -28.62
C PRO A 659 -23.65 -11.42 -29.71
N VAL A 660 -24.50 -11.98 -30.57
CA VAL A 660 -24.98 -11.31 -31.79
C VAL A 660 -25.89 -10.11 -31.46
N ALA A 661 -26.80 -10.25 -30.49
CA ALA A 661 -27.72 -9.16 -30.12
C ALA A 661 -26.96 -7.94 -29.59
N ALA A 662 -25.94 -8.14 -28.73
CA ALA A 662 -25.12 -7.05 -28.19
C ALA A 662 -24.38 -6.27 -29.28
N CYS A 663 -23.77 -6.97 -30.23
CA CYS A 663 -23.02 -6.35 -31.33
C CYS A 663 -23.94 -5.57 -32.28
N ILE A 664 -25.14 -6.09 -32.54
CA ILE A 664 -26.14 -5.45 -33.42
C ILE A 664 -26.83 -4.26 -32.75
N LEU A 665 -27.14 -4.35 -31.45
CA LEU A 665 -27.57 -3.20 -30.66
C LEU A 665 -26.51 -2.09 -30.70
N TYR A 666 -25.24 -2.44 -30.50
CA TYR A 666 -24.13 -1.49 -30.56
C TYR A 666 -23.98 -0.83 -31.95
N LYS A 667 -23.88 -1.62 -33.03
CA LYS A 667 -23.81 -1.10 -34.41
C LYS A 667 -24.99 -0.16 -34.71
N SER A 668 -26.22 -0.54 -34.32
CA SER A 668 -27.43 0.26 -34.57
C SER A 668 -27.45 1.58 -33.79
N LEU A 669 -27.06 1.57 -32.50
CA LEU A 669 -26.97 2.77 -31.68
C LEU A 669 -25.89 3.74 -32.19
N LEU A 670 -24.78 3.20 -32.72
CA LEU A 670 -23.72 3.98 -33.35
C LEU A 670 -24.21 4.62 -34.67
N GLN A 671 -24.82 3.84 -35.55
CA GLN A 671 -25.37 4.31 -36.83
C GLN A 671 -26.49 5.35 -36.66
N TRP A 672 -27.29 5.26 -35.59
CA TRP A 672 -28.30 6.26 -35.24
C TRP A 672 -27.76 7.43 -34.42
N HIS A 673 -26.44 7.59 -34.29
CA HIS A 673 -25.77 8.63 -33.49
C HIS A 673 -26.33 8.79 -32.05
N SER A 674 -26.89 7.72 -31.49
CA SER A 674 -27.70 7.80 -30.26
C SER A 674 -26.88 8.18 -29.02
N PHE A 675 -25.56 8.01 -29.08
CA PHE A 675 -24.62 8.43 -28.04
C PHE A 675 -24.35 9.94 -28.00
N GLU A 676 -24.53 10.63 -29.13
CA GLU A 676 -24.33 12.07 -29.33
C GLU A 676 -25.63 12.88 -29.13
N ALA A 677 -26.78 12.19 -29.05
CA ALA A 677 -28.10 12.79 -28.96
C ALA A 677 -28.40 13.36 -27.56
N GLU A 678 -28.86 14.61 -27.49
CA GLU A 678 -29.26 15.24 -26.22
C GLU A 678 -30.58 14.69 -25.65
N ARG A 679 -31.40 14.08 -26.52
CA ARG A 679 -32.63 13.35 -26.17
C ARG A 679 -32.77 12.14 -27.10
N THR A 680 -32.99 10.97 -26.52
CA THR A 680 -33.34 9.74 -27.24
C THR A 680 -34.13 8.84 -26.28
N ASN A 681 -35.10 8.09 -26.81
CA ASN A 681 -35.86 7.08 -26.07
C ASN A 681 -35.33 5.65 -26.30
N VAL A 682 -34.40 5.44 -27.24
CA VAL A 682 -33.95 4.10 -27.65
C VAL A 682 -33.30 3.35 -26.48
N PHE A 683 -32.53 4.05 -25.65
CA PHE A 683 -31.93 3.49 -24.43
C PHE A 683 -32.98 2.97 -23.45
N ASP A 684 -34.02 3.77 -23.13
CA ASP A 684 -35.11 3.34 -22.25
C ASP A 684 -35.86 2.12 -22.82
N ARG A 685 -36.05 2.07 -24.15
CA ARG A 685 -36.70 0.92 -24.82
C ARG A 685 -35.85 -0.35 -24.73
N ILE A 686 -34.53 -0.26 -24.93
CA ILE A 686 -33.60 -1.40 -24.79
C ILE A 686 -33.57 -1.87 -23.32
N ILE A 687 -33.46 -0.96 -22.36
CA ILE A 687 -33.48 -1.28 -20.93
C ILE A 687 -34.81 -1.91 -20.50
N GLN A 688 -35.94 -1.43 -21.01
CA GLN A 688 -37.25 -2.05 -20.78
C GLN A 688 -37.29 -3.48 -21.35
N THR A 689 -36.73 -3.69 -22.55
CA THR A 689 -36.71 -4.99 -23.24
C THR A 689 -35.90 -6.03 -22.47
N ILE A 690 -34.66 -5.68 -22.07
CA ILE A 690 -33.82 -6.48 -21.16
C ILE A 690 -34.58 -6.76 -19.85
N GLY A 691 -35.21 -5.72 -19.29
CA GLY A 691 -36.04 -5.79 -18.09
C GLY A 691 -37.13 -6.87 -18.17
N THR A 692 -37.95 -6.83 -19.22
CA THR A 692 -39.04 -7.80 -19.43
C THR A 692 -38.54 -9.21 -19.74
N ALA A 693 -37.35 -9.36 -20.34
CA ALA A 693 -36.80 -10.67 -20.65
C ALA A 693 -36.30 -11.41 -19.39
N ILE A 694 -35.75 -10.68 -18.41
CA ILE A 694 -35.21 -11.26 -17.16
C ILE A 694 -36.18 -11.22 -15.97
N GLU A 695 -37.33 -10.56 -16.09
CA GLU A 695 -38.28 -10.43 -14.97
C GLU A 695 -38.85 -11.79 -14.56
N THR A 696 -38.62 -12.19 -13.29
CA THR A 696 -39.06 -13.47 -12.69
C THR A 696 -38.52 -14.76 -13.32
N GLN A 697 -37.42 -14.71 -14.10
CA GLN A 697 -36.78 -15.91 -14.65
C GLN A 697 -36.02 -16.73 -13.59
N GLU A 698 -36.37 -18.01 -13.45
CA GLU A 698 -35.56 -19.02 -12.72
C GLU A 698 -34.65 -19.84 -13.66
N ASN A 699 -34.80 -19.71 -15.00
CA ASN A 699 -33.95 -20.42 -15.95
C ASN A 699 -32.58 -19.74 -16.10
N ASN A 700 -31.53 -20.40 -15.60
CA ASN A 700 -30.15 -19.92 -15.67
C ASN A 700 -29.60 -19.82 -17.11
N ASP A 701 -30.19 -20.52 -18.09
CA ASP A 701 -29.79 -20.45 -19.50
C ASP A 701 -30.14 -19.10 -20.14
N VAL A 702 -31.40 -18.68 -20.01
CA VAL A 702 -31.87 -17.34 -20.42
C VAL A 702 -31.10 -16.25 -19.68
N LEU A 703 -30.81 -16.44 -18.39
CA LEU A 703 -30.00 -15.48 -17.63
C LEU A 703 -28.54 -15.43 -18.12
N ALA A 704 -27.93 -16.56 -18.48
CA ALA A 704 -26.57 -16.60 -19.03
C ALA A 704 -26.49 -15.90 -20.41
N TYR A 705 -27.44 -16.16 -21.31
CA TYR A 705 -27.57 -15.45 -22.58
C TYR A 705 -27.62 -13.92 -22.39
N TRP A 706 -28.46 -13.43 -21.47
CA TRP A 706 -28.57 -12.01 -21.18
C TRP A 706 -27.35 -11.47 -20.42
N LEU A 707 -26.65 -12.25 -19.60
CA LEU A 707 -25.41 -11.84 -18.96
C LEU A 707 -24.29 -11.60 -19.99
N SER A 708 -24.12 -12.51 -20.95
CA SER A 708 -23.15 -12.35 -22.05
C SER A 708 -23.49 -11.15 -22.92
N ASN A 709 -24.75 -10.98 -23.32
CA ASN A 709 -25.17 -9.85 -24.14
C ASN A 709 -25.01 -8.50 -23.42
N THR A 710 -25.45 -8.39 -22.16
CA THR A 710 -25.36 -7.13 -21.40
C THR A 710 -23.92 -6.75 -21.03
N SER A 711 -23.07 -7.72 -20.68
CA SER A 711 -21.64 -7.46 -20.42
C SER A 711 -20.86 -7.07 -21.69
N THR A 712 -21.13 -7.72 -22.83
CA THR A 712 -20.57 -7.34 -24.13
C THR A 712 -20.95 -5.92 -24.52
N LEU A 713 -22.23 -5.58 -24.44
CA LEU A 713 -22.70 -4.23 -24.77
C LEU A 713 -22.09 -3.18 -23.83
N LEU A 714 -21.94 -3.48 -22.54
CA LEU A 714 -21.31 -2.60 -21.55
C LEU A 714 -19.82 -2.35 -21.85
N PHE A 715 -19.09 -3.37 -22.31
CA PHE A 715 -17.70 -3.25 -22.77
C PHE A 715 -17.56 -2.38 -24.02
N LEU A 716 -18.40 -2.60 -25.04
CA LEU A 716 -18.42 -1.81 -26.27
C LEU A 716 -18.74 -0.33 -25.97
N LEU A 717 -19.71 -0.06 -25.09
CA LEU A 717 -19.97 1.30 -24.58
C LEU A 717 -18.75 1.88 -23.85
N GLN A 718 -18.05 1.10 -23.02
CA GLN A 718 -16.87 1.56 -22.27
C GLN A 718 -15.69 1.95 -23.16
N ARG A 719 -15.45 1.25 -24.29
CA ARG A 719 -14.40 1.64 -25.25
C ARG A 719 -14.81 2.85 -26.11
N THR A 720 -16.10 3.10 -26.27
CA THR A 720 -16.66 4.15 -27.15
C THR A 720 -16.88 5.49 -26.46
N LEU A 721 -17.47 5.50 -25.26
CA LEU A 721 -17.97 6.70 -24.60
C LEU A 721 -16.87 7.44 -23.82
N LYS A 722 -16.46 8.62 -24.31
CA LYS A 722 -15.65 9.57 -23.54
C LYS A 722 -16.54 10.40 -22.61
N ALA A 723 -16.19 10.40 -21.32
CA ALA A 723 -16.72 11.35 -20.35
C ALA A 723 -16.03 12.72 -20.53
N SER A 724 -16.82 13.76 -20.81
CA SER A 724 -16.30 15.13 -20.94
C SER A 724 -15.72 15.59 -19.60
N GLY A 725 -14.43 15.90 -19.57
CA GLY A 725 -13.66 16.22 -18.35
C GLY A 725 -12.45 15.31 -18.07
N ALA A 726 -12.36 14.13 -18.72
CA ALA A 726 -11.19 13.25 -18.57
C ALA A 726 -9.98 13.74 -19.38
N GLY A 727 -9.09 14.51 -18.74
CA GLY A 727 -7.85 15.00 -19.34
C GLY A 727 -6.87 13.87 -19.68
N GLY A 728 -6.75 13.54 -20.98
CA GLY A 728 -5.75 12.59 -21.47
C GLY A 728 -4.31 13.09 -21.33
N PRO A 729 -3.32 12.20 -21.24
CA PRO A 729 -1.92 12.58 -21.03
C PRO A 729 -1.36 13.32 -22.26
N THR A 730 -0.71 14.46 -22.03
CA THR A 730 0.05 15.16 -23.07
C THR A 730 1.32 14.37 -23.43
N PRO A 731 1.73 14.34 -24.72
CA PRO A 731 2.80 13.46 -25.18
C PRO A 731 4.18 13.93 -24.73
N GLN A 732 5.07 12.98 -24.43
CA GLN A 732 6.49 13.27 -24.26
C GLN A 732 7.08 13.88 -25.54
N ARG A 733 7.61 15.10 -25.44
CA ARG A 733 8.56 15.63 -26.43
C ARG A 733 9.81 16.18 -25.74
N ARG A 734 10.92 16.14 -26.47
CA ARG A 734 12.29 16.25 -25.95
C ARG A 734 12.64 17.67 -25.47
N ARG A 735 13.67 17.76 -24.61
CA ARG A 735 14.33 19.01 -24.21
C ARG A 735 14.71 19.87 -25.43
N ALA A 736 14.40 21.17 -25.35
CA ALA A 736 15.06 22.26 -26.07
C ALA A 736 14.94 23.54 -25.22
N ASN A 737 15.78 24.54 -25.46
CA ASN A 737 16.01 25.64 -24.51
C ASN A 737 15.25 26.95 -24.86
N SER A 738 15.02 27.75 -23.81
CA SER A 738 15.18 29.23 -23.77
C SER A 738 14.35 30.18 -24.65
N VAL A 739 13.62 31.08 -23.95
CA VAL A 739 13.69 32.57 -24.05
C VAL A 739 12.68 33.38 -24.92
N THR A 740 12.19 34.47 -24.31
CA THR A 740 11.45 35.69 -24.80
C THR A 740 10.18 35.61 -25.65
N LEU A 741 9.02 35.85 -25.00
CA LEU A 741 8.44 37.20 -24.81
C LEU A 741 8.49 38.20 -26.01
N PHE A 742 7.58 38.06 -26.99
CA PHE A 742 6.81 39.16 -27.61
C PHE A 742 5.67 38.62 -28.50
N GLY A 743 4.71 39.47 -28.91
CA GLY A 743 3.71 39.15 -29.95
C GLY A 743 2.26 39.13 -29.47
N ARG A 744 1.46 40.10 -29.93
CA ARG A 744 0.02 40.24 -29.65
C ARG A 744 -0.74 40.23 -30.98
N MET A 745 -1.96 39.68 -30.98
CA MET A 745 -3.03 39.87 -31.99
C MET A 745 -2.77 39.40 -33.44
N THR A 746 -3.65 38.55 -33.97
CA THR A 746 -4.52 38.90 -35.13
C THR A 746 -5.69 37.90 -35.28
N GLN A 747 -6.57 38.18 -36.25
CA GLN A 747 -7.79 37.44 -36.64
C GLN A 747 -7.48 36.00 -37.12
N GLY A 748 -8.42 35.06 -37.29
CA GLY A 748 -9.89 35.13 -37.27
C GLY A 748 -10.49 34.77 -38.65
N PHE A 749 -11.40 33.77 -38.71
CA PHE A 749 -11.98 33.15 -39.93
C PHE A 749 -10.96 32.40 -40.82
N ARG A 750 -11.16 31.16 -41.28
CA ARG A 750 -12.35 30.51 -41.88
C ARG A 750 -12.33 28.98 -41.68
N ALA A 751 -13.45 28.33 -42.05
CA ALA A 751 -13.52 26.89 -42.34
C ALA A 751 -14.00 26.65 -43.79
N SER A 752 -13.49 25.60 -44.44
CA SER A 752 -13.99 25.07 -45.73
C SER A 752 -13.38 23.68 -45.98
N ASN A 753 -14.16 22.73 -46.49
CA ASN A 753 -13.77 21.31 -46.65
C ASN A 753 -13.22 20.95 -48.04
N SER A 754 -12.54 19.79 -48.09
CA SER A 754 -12.40 18.90 -49.27
C SER A 754 -11.46 19.33 -50.42
N PRO A 755 -11.04 18.40 -51.31
CA PRO A 755 -10.45 17.08 -50.97
C PRO A 755 -9.25 16.65 -51.87
N GLY A 756 -8.50 15.63 -51.42
CA GLY A 756 -7.70 14.73 -52.28
C GLY A 756 -6.23 15.10 -52.53
N GLY A 757 -5.33 14.09 -52.51
CA GLY A 757 -3.92 14.23 -52.90
C GLY A 757 -2.91 13.43 -52.04
N ILE A 758 -2.65 12.18 -52.42
CA ILE A 758 -1.54 11.30 -51.97
C ILE A 758 -0.91 10.66 -53.24
N PRO A 759 0.21 9.90 -53.23
CA PRO A 759 1.12 9.51 -52.13
C PRO A 759 2.64 9.68 -52.41
N PHE A 760 3.49 9.45 -51.40
CA PHE A 760 4.85 8.84 -51.46
C PHE A 760 5.39 8.71 -50.01
N GLY A 761 5.97 7.61 -49.53
CA GLY A 761 6.10 6.25 -50.07
C GLY A 761 6.95 5.36 -49.13
N SER A 762 6.75 4.03 -49.15
CA SER A 762 7.37 2.99 -48.28
C SER A 762 6.92 2.98 -46.80
N GLY A 763 6.69 1.85 -46.14
CA GLY A 763 6.70 0.47 -46.66
C GLY A 763 7.08 -0.57 -45.60
N GLY A 764 6.10 -1.14 -44.89
CA GLY A 764 6.29 -2.20 -43.90
C GLY A 764 4.95 -2.63 -43.30
N VAL A 765 4.60 -3.92 -43.43
CA VAL A 765 3.23 -4.40 -43.24
C VAL A 765 3.00 -4.95 -41.84
N MET A 766 1.98 -4.42 -41.16
CA MET A 766 1.13 -5.19 -40.24
C MET A 766 -0.25 -4.52 -40.19
N GLY A 767 -1.25 -5.12 -40.83
CA GLY A 767 -2.65 -4.81 -40.58
C GLY A 767 -3.14 -5.56 -39.34
N GLY A 768 -4.30 -5.23 -38.78
CA GLY A 768 -5.20 -4.13 -39.11
C GLY A 768 -6.40 -4.18 -38.17
N LEU A 769 -6.86 -3.04 -37.67
CA LEU A 769 -8.08 -2.98 -36.87
C LEU A 769 -8.70 -1.59 -36.97
N GLU A 770 -10.02 -1.54 -37.17
CA GLU A 770 -10.76 -0.29 -37.31
C GLU A 770 -10.74 0.47 -35.97
N MET A 771 -10.25 1.72 -35.99
CA MET A 771 -10.03 2.48 -34.76
C MET A 771 -11.37 3.00 -34.20
N LEU A 772 -12.04 2.17 -33.40
CA LEU A 772 -13.31 2.45 -32.68
C LEU A 772 -13.45 3.93 -32.32
N ARG A 773 -14.31 4.61 -33.08
CA ARG A 773 -14.48 6.07 -33.05
C ARG A 773 -14.98 6.50 -31.68
N GLN A 774 -14.10 7.13 -30.89
CA GLN A 774 -14.46 7.60 -29.55
C GLN A 774 -15.41 8.80 -29.63
N VAL A 775 -16.57 8.66 -29.00
CA VAL A 775 -17.69 9.61 -29.04
C VAL A 775 -17.76 10.41 -27.75
N GLU A 776 -18.07 11.72 -27.83
CA GLU A 776 -18.41 12.52 -26.64
C GLU A 776 -19.83 12.20 -26.19
N ALA A 777 -19.94 11.50 -25.06
CA ALA A 777 -21.20 10.94 -24.59
C ALA A 777 -22.10 12.02 -23.96
N LYS A 778 -23.33 12.19 -24.48
CA LYS A 778 -24.37 12.98 -23.81
C LYS A 778 -24.95 12.23 -22.61
N TYR A 779 -25.63 12.97 -21.73
CA TYR A 779 -26.23 12.43 -20.49
C TYR A 779 -27.08 11.15 -20.68
N PRO A 780 -27.94 11.01 -21.72
CA PRO A 780 -28.72 9.77 -21.93
C PRO A 780 -27.84 8.51 -22.11
N ALA A 781 -26.69 8.64 -22.79
CA ALA A 781 -25.76 7.53 -23.02
C ALA A 781 -24.99 7.14 -21.75
N LEU A 782 -24.65 8.12 -20.89
CA LEU A 782 -24.04 7.88 -19.59
C LEU A 782 -25.03 7.19 -18.63
N LEU A 783 -26.29 7.62 -18.64
CA LEU A 783 -27.37 6.97 -17.88
C LEU A 783 -27.63 5.53 -18.37
N PHE A 784 -27.67 5.32 -19.69
CA PHE A 784 -27.79 3.99 -20.29
C PHE A 784 -26.66 3.05 -19.86
N LYS A 785 -25.40 3.52 -19.85
CA LYS A 785 -24.26 2.75 -19.34
C LYS A 785 -24.47 2.36 -17.87
N GLN A 786 -24.88 3.31 -17.02
CA GLN A 786 -25.12 3.06 -15.60
C GLN A 786 -26.27 2.06 -15.35
N GLN A 787 -27.37 2.18 -16.11
CA GLN A 787 -28.48 1.23 -16.08
C GLN A 787 -27.99 -0.17 -16.49
N LEU A 788 -27.22 -0.28 -17.57
CA LEU A 788 -26.70 -1.55 -18.07
C LEU A 788 -25.74 -2.23 -17.08
N THR A 789 -24.89 -1.47 -16.38
CA THR A 789 -24.11 -1.98 -15.24
C THR A 789 -25.00 -2.64 -14.20
N ALA A 790 -26.04 -1.94 -13.73
CA ALA A 790 -26.96 -2.48 -12.72
C ALA A 790 -27.74 -3.72 -13.23
N TYR A 791 -27.94 -3.85 -14.54
CA TYR A 791 -28.50 -5.07 -15.15
C TYR A 791 -27.50 -6.24 -15.15
N VAL A 792 -26.23 -6.03 -15.48
CA VAL A 792 -25.18 -7.06 -15.39
C VAL A 792 -25.06 -7.58 -13.94
N GLU A 793 -25.02 -6.66 -12.97
CA GLU A 793 -24.98 -6.98 -11.53
C GLU A 793 -26.22 -7.79 -11.09
N LYS A 794 -27.42 -7.35 -11.51
CA LYS A 794 -28.68 -8.03 -11.19
C LYS A 794 -28.75 -9.44 -11.78
N ILE A 795 -28.38 -9.63 -13.06
CA ILE A 795 -28.43 -10.93 -13.73
C ILE A 795 -27.43 -11.90 -13.08
N TYR A 796 -26.20 -11.45 -12.85
CA TYR A 796 -25.19 -12.22 -12.12
C TYR A 796 -25.69 -12.64 -10.72
N GLY A 797 -26.31 -11.70 -9.98
CA GLY A 797 -26.90 -11.97 -8.67
C GLY A 797 -28.02 -13.01 -8.74
N MET A 798 -28.92 -12.94 -9.73
CA MET A 798 -29.98 -13.92 -9.92
C MET A 798 -29.44 -15.33 -10.20
N ILE A 799 -28.44 -15.49 -11.06
CA ILE A 799 -27.81 -16.79 -11.34
C ILE A 799 -27.17 -17.38 -10.07
N ARG A 800 -26.43 -16.55 -9.32
CA ARG A 800 -25.81 -16.92 -8.04
C ARG A 800 -26.87 -17.39 -7.04
N ASP A 801 -27.94 -16.62 -6.89
CA ASP A 801 -28.95 -16.86 -5.85
C ASP A 801 -29.87 -18.04 -6.21
N ASN A 802 -30.10 -18.31 -7.50
CA ASN A 802 -30.72 -19.54 -8.00
C ASN A 802 -29.89 -20.78 -7.59
N LEU A 803 -28.58 -20.77 -7.84
CA LEU A 803 -27.71 -21.89 -7.46
C LEU A 803 -27.57 -22.04 -5.93
N LYS A 804 -27.46 -20.93 -5.17
CA LYS A 804 -27.53 -20.97 -3.69
C LYS A 804 -28.82 -21.64 -3.20
N LYS A 805 -29.96 -21.29 -3.79
CA LYS A 805 -31.29 -21.87 -3.48
C LYS A 805 -31.35 -23.37 -3.78
N GLU A 806 -30.71 -23.83 -4.85
CA GLU A 806 -30.64 -25.25 -5.24
C GLU A 806 -29.76 -26.08 -4.29
N ILE A 807 -28.54 -25.63 -3.98
CA ILE A 807 -27.57 -26.42 -3.19
C ILE A 807 -27.78 -26.32 -1.67
N SER A 808 -28.39 -25.24 -1.17
CA SER A 808 -28.64 -25.02 0.27
C SER A 808 -29.28 -26.22 1.01
N PRO A 809 -30.41 -26.81 0.54
CA PRO A 809 -30.99 -27.99 1.19
C PRO A 809 -30.08 -29.22 1.15
N LEU A 810 -29.26 -29.39 0.11
CA LEU A 810 -28.30 -30.49 -0.01
C LEU A 810 -27.15 -30.33 0.98
N LEU A 811 -26.62 -29.12 1.15
CA LEU A 811 -25.56 -28.82 2.13
C LEU A 811 -25.98 -29.15 3.58
N GLY A 812 -27.25 -28.90 3.91
CA GLY A 812 -27.83 -29.28 5.21
C GLY A 812 -27.89 -30.80 5.47
N LEU A 813 -27.86 -31.62 4.42
CA LEU A 813 -27.75 -33.08 4.50
C LEU A 813 -26.28 -33.54 4.47
N CYS A 814 -25.44 -32.87 3.68
CA CYS A 814 -24.00 -33.18 3.55
C CYS A 814 -23.19 -33.00 4.84
N ILE A 815 -23.65 -32.15 5.78
CA ILE A 815 -22.93 -31.91 7.05
C ILE A 815 -23.09 -33.04 8.09
N GLN A 816 -23.97 -34.03 7.87
CA GLN A 816 -24.20 -35.13 8.81
C GLN A 816 -24.15 -36.52 8.16
N ALA A 817 -23.21 -37.36 8.61
CA ALA A 817 -23.14 -38.77 8.25
C ALA A 817 -24.41 -39.52 8.70
N PRO A 818 -25.13 -40.24 7.81
CA PRO A 818 -26.31 -41.03 8.17
C PRO A 818 -25.96 -42.13 9.17
N ARG A 819 -26.60 -42.09 10.34
CA ARG A 819 -26.37 -43.06 11.41
C ARG A 819 -27.06 -44.38 11.08
N THR A 820 -26.29 -45.44 10.83
CA THR A 820 -26.80 -46.81 10.85
C THR A 820 -27.42 -47.09 12.22
N SER A 821 -28.71 -47.44 12.26
CA SER A 821 -29.48 -47.57 13.48
C SER A 821 -28.93 -48.69 14.38
N ARG A 822 -28.52 -48.32 15.61
CA ARG A 822 -28.11 -49.29 16.65
C ARG A 822 -29.33 -50.08 17.15
N ALA A 823 -29.69 -51.15 16.45
CA ALA A 823 -30.47 -52.23 17.03
C ALA A 823 -29.57 -53.07 17.96
N SER A 824 -30.02 -53.28 19.19
CA SER A 824 -29.56 -54.20 20.25
C SER A 824 -28.10 -54.70 20.32
N LEU A 825 -27.50 -54.63 21.51
CA LEU A 825 -26.23 -55.30 21.84
C LEU A 825 -26.37 -56.84 21.85
N GLY A 826 -26.16 -57.46 20.70
CA GLY A 826 -26.01 -58.92 20.54
C GLY A 826 -24.62 -59.28 20.00
N LYS A 827 -23.99 -60.32 20.56
CA LYS A 827 -22.64 -60.77 20.14
C LYS A 827 -22.69 -61.45 18.76
N ALA A 828 -22.08 -60.85 17.74
CA ALA A 828 -21.81 -61.54 16.46
C ALA A 828 -20.55 -61.02 15.75
N SER A 829 -19.99 -61.92 14.93
CA SER A 829 -18.72 -61.92 14.20
C SER A 829 -18.24 -60.64 13.49
N VAL A 830 -16.91 -60.53 13.31
CA VAL A 830 -16.24 -59.59 12.40
C VAL A 830 -16.22 -60.13 10.97
N ARG A 831 -16.84 -59.43 10.00
CA ARG A 831 -16.37 -59.27 8.60
C ARG A 831 -17.25 -58.33 7.77
N ALA A 832 -16.62 -57.74 6.75
CA ALA A 832 -17.16 -56.88 5.68
C ALA A 832 -17.76 -55.50 6.08
N PRO A 833 -17.32 -54.39 5.46
CA PRO A 833 -18.06 -53.12 5.47
C PRO A 833 -19.18 -53.12 4.42
N ASN A 834 -20.34 -52.53 4.76
CA ASN A 834 -21.48 -52.42 3.84
C ASN A 834 -21.26 -51.31 2.78
N LEU A 835 -20.79 -51.68 1.59
CA LEU A 835 -20.62 -50.77 0.45
C LEU A 835 -21.89 -49.95 0.13
N SER A 836 -23.08 -50.54 0.27
CA SER A 836 -24.35 -49.91 -0.08
C SER A 836 -24.67 -48.64 0.70
N ALA A 837 -24.31 -48.57 1.99
CA ALA A 837 -24.49 -47.36 2.79
C ALA A 837 -23.57 -46.23 2.30
N GLN A 838 -22.34 -46.59 1.92
CA GLN A 838 -21.32 -45.66 1.43
C GLN A 838 -21.64 -45.10 0.04
N GLN A 839 -22.40 -45.85 -0.77
CA GLN A 839 -22.95 -45.36 -2.04
C GLN A 839 -24.05 -44.30 -1.82
N THR A 840 -25.00 -44.52 -0.90
CA THR A 840 -26.02 -43.49 -0.57
C THR A 840 -25.41 -42.24 0.07
N LEU A 841 -24.39 -42.40 0.92
CA LEU A 841 -23.57 -41.30 1.46
C LEU A 841 -22.98 -40.39 0.35
N SER A 842 -22.63 -40.97 -0.80
CA SER A 842 -22.02 -40.23 -1.90
C SER A 842 -23.01 -39.39 -2.71
N SER A 843 -24.31 -39.75 -2.71
CA SER A 843 -25.29 -39.18 -3.64
C SER A 843 -25.57 -37.69 -3.45
N HIS A 844 -25.58 -37.18 -2.21
CA HIS A 844 -25.85 -35.76 -1.96
C HIS A 844 -24.72 -34.84 -2.43
N TRP A 845 -23.46 -35.27 -2.27
CA TRP A 845 -22.30 -34.56 -2.81
C TRP A 845 -22.29 -34.61 -4.34
N HIS A 846 -22.63 -35.76 -4.94
CA HIS A 846 -22.82 -35.90 -6.38
C HIS A 846 -23.95 -35.00 -6.91
N SER A 847 -25.05 -34.80 -6.17
CA SER A 847 -26.09 -33.84 -6.56
C SER A 847 -25.56 -32.40 -6.60
N ILE A 848 -24.81 -31.96 -5.58
CA ILE A 848 -24.19 -30.61 -5.57
C ILE A 848 -23.22 -30.45 -6.75
N ILE A 849 -22.38 -31.46 -7.01
CA ILE A 849 -21.44 -31.47 -8.15
C ILE A 849 -22.19 -31.46 -9.49
N SER A 850 -23.34 -32.13 -9.58
CA SER A 850 -24.21 -32.08 -10.77
C SER A 850 -24.79 -30.68 -10.99
N SER A 851 -25.26 -29.98 -9.95
CA SER A 851 -25.75 -28.60 -10.05
C SER A 851 -24.63 -27.64 -10.49
N LEU A 852 -23.45 -27.75 -9.89
CA LEU A 852 -22.25 -26.97 -10.26
C LEU A 852 -21.84 -27.22 -11.73
N SER A 853 -21.79 -28.49 -12.15
CA SER A 853 -21.44 -28.89 -13.51
C SER A 853 -22.48 -28.44 -14.54
N THR A 854 -23.77 -28.51 -14.19
CA THR A 854 -24.87 -28.06 -15.05
C THR A 854 -24.74 -26.56 -15.30
N LEU A 855 -24.58 -25.75 -14.24
CA LEU A 855 -24.43 -24.31 -14.41
C LEU A 855 -23.14 -23.94 -15.16
N LEU A 856 -22.02 -24.60 -14.89
CA LEU A 856 -20.77 -24.39 -15.64
C LEU A 856 -20.97 -24.67 -17.14
N THR A 857 -21.70 -25.74 -17.48
CA THR A 857 -22.00 -26.11 -18.87
C THR A 857 -22.92 -25.07 -19.53
N THR A 858 -24.00 -24.64 -18.85
CA THR A 858 -24.90 -23.59 -19.33
C THR A 858 -24.18 -22.26 -19.56
N MET A 859 -23.32 -21.84 -18.64
CA MET A 859 -22.56 -20.58 -18.74
C MET A 859 -21.49 -20.64 -19.86
N ARG A 860 -20.87 -21.81 -20.08
CA ARG A 860 -19.98 -22.07 -21.23
C ARG A 860 -20.73 -22.05 -22.56
N ALA A 861 -21.88 -22.71 -22.66
CA ALA A 861 -22.70 -22.75 -23.87
C ALA A 861 -23.21 -21.36 -24.29
N ASN A 862 -23.45 -20.48 -23.31
CA ASN A 862 -23.82 -19.08 -23.52
C ASN A 862 -22.61 -18.12 -23.61
N HIS A 863 -21.39 -18.63 -23.79
CA HIS A 863 -20.15 -17.86 -23.95
C HIS A 863 -19.96 -16.73 -22.91
N VAL A 864 -20.35 -16.96 -21.65
CA VAL A 864 -20.14 -15.99 -20.57
C VAL A 864 -18.63 -15.77 -20.36
N LEU A 865 -18.21 -14.57 -19.97
CA LEU A 865 -16.79 -14.31 -19.68
C LEU A 865 -16.26 -15.25 -18.57
N PRO A 866 -15.14 -15.96 -18.78
CA PRO A 866 -14.52 -16.80 -17.75
C PRO A 866 -14.21 -16.06 -16.45
N PHE A 867 -13.90 -14.76 -16.52
CA PHE A 867 -13.78 -13.90 -15.35
C PHE A 867 -15.05 -13.87 -14.48
N LEU A 868 -16.24 -13.77 -15.08
CA LEU A 868 -17.51 -13.77 -14.37
C LEU A 868 -17.84 -15.17 -13.82
N MET A 869 -17.57 -16.24 -14.57
CA MET A 869 -17.74 -17.62 -14.08
C MET A 869 -16.84 -17.92 -12.87
N ARG A 870 -15.55 -17.57 -12.94
CA ARG A 870 -14.61 -17.72 -11.83
C ARG A 870 -15.05 -16.95 -10.59
N LYS A 871 -15.54 -15.72 -10.76
CA LYS A 871 -16.09 -14.90 -9.66
C LYS A 871 -17.35 -15.54 -9.05
N LEU A 872 -18.24 -16.08 -9.88
CA LEU A 872 -19.45 -16.78 -9.47
C LEU A 872 -19.11 -18.01 -8.62
N PHE A 873 -18.27 -18.92 -9.13
CA PHE A 873 -17.89 -20.12 -8.40
C PHE A 873 -17.10 -19.81 -7.12
N THR A 874 -16.25 -18.78 -7.12
CA THR A 874 -15.59 -18.30 -5.88
C THR A 874 -16.62 -17.96 -4.79
N GLN A 875 -17.67 -17.17 -5.12
CA GLN A 875 -18.72 -16.84 -4.16
C GLN A 875 -19.57 -18.05 -3.74
N ILE A 876 -19.85 -18.98 -4.65
CA ILE A 876 -20.60 -20.21 -4.32
C ILE A 876 -19.79 -21.11 -3.38
N PHE A 877 -18.48 -21.25 -3.59
CA PHE A 877 -17.62 -22.05 -2.72
C PHE A 877 -17.42 -21.37 -1.34
N SER A 878 -17.40 -20.04 -1.30
CA SER A 878 -17.45 -19.29 -0.03
C SER A 878 -18.77 -19.50 0.72
N PHE A 879 -19.91 -19.50 0.01
CA PHE A 879 -21.21 -19.87 0.59
C PHE A 879 -21.24 -21.32 1.10
N ILE A 880 -20.70 -22.29 0.35
CA ILE A 880 -20.56 -23.70 0.79
C ILE A 880 -19.73 -23.77 2.09
N ASN A 881 -18.61 -23.04 2.16
CA ASN A 881 -17.79 -22.93 3.36
C ASN A 881 -18.60 -22.40 4.55
N VAL A 882 -19.29 -21.27 4.39
CA VAL A 882 -20.12 -20.63 5.43
C VAL A 882 -21.21 -21.58 5.94
N GLN A 883 -21.97 -22.20 5.04
CA GLN A 883 -23.09 -23.08 5.41
C GLN A 883 -22.62 -24.33 6.18
N LEU A 884 -21.59 -25.02 5.68
CA LEU A 884 -21.07 -26.23 6.33
C LEU A 884 -20.39 -25.91 7.66
N PHE A 885 -19.58 -24.85 7.72
CA PHE A 885 -18.83 -24.47 8.92
C PHE A 885 -19.74 -23.94 10.04
N ASN A 886 -20.72 -23.08 9.72
CA ASN A 886 -21.69 -22.62 10.71
C ASN A 886 -22.55 -23.79 11.22
N SER A 887 -22.97 -24.70 10.33
CA SER A 887 -23.70 -25.91 10.73
C SER A 887 -22.88 -26.81 11.67
N LEU A 888 -21.57 -26.93 11.43
CA LEU A 888 -20.63 -27.66 12.31
C LEU A 888 -20.53 -27.01 13.70
N LEU A 889 -20.44 -25.68 13.79
CA LEU A 889 -20.29 -24.95 15.06
C LEU A 889 -21.57 -24.85 15.90
N LEU A 890 -22.74 -25.04 15.27
CA LEU A 890 -24.05 -25.03 15.93
C LEU A 890 -24.49 -26.43 16.41
N ARG A 891 -24.02 -27.51 15.78
CA ARG A 891 -24.56 -28.88 15.96
C ARG A 891 -23.53 -29.84 16.55
N ARG A 892 -23.68 -30.21 17.83
CA ARG A 892 -22.75 -31.11 18.55
C ARG A 892 -22.60 -32.47 17.86
N GLU A 893 -23.68 -32.99 17.27
CA GLU A 893 -23.70 -34.26 16.55
C GLU A 893 -22.84 -34.26 15.28
N CYS A 894 -22.46 -33.09 14.75
CA CYS A 894 -21.59 -32.97 13.58
C CYS A 894 -20.09 -32.93 13.96
N CYS A 895 -19.75 -32.64 15.23
CA CYS A 895 -18.37 -32.69 15.72
C CYS A 895 -18.00 -34.10 16.19
N SER A 896 -17.89 -35.06 15.27
CA SER A 896 -17.35 -36.40 15.55
C SER A 896 -16.27 -36.81 14.57
N PHE A 897 -15.57 -37.92 14.87
CA PHE A 897 -14.54 -38.46 13.98
C PHE A 897 -15.17 -38.91 12.65
N SER A 898 -16.19 -39.77 12.69
CA SER A 898 -16.80 -40.31 11.46
C SER A 898 -17.46 -39.23 10.61
N ASN A 899 -17.98 -38.16 11.23
CA ASN A 899 -18.54 -37.03 10.51
C ASN A 899 -17.46 -36.16 9.86
N GLY A 900 -16.34 -35.92 10.55
CA GLY A 900 -15.18 -35.25 9.97
C GLY A 900 -14.59 -36.04 8.79
N GLU A 901 -14.54 -37.37 8.89
CA GLU A 901 -14.09 -38.27 7.82
C GLU A 901 -15.01 -38.21 6.59
N TYR A 902 -16.33 -38.25 6.79
CA TYR A 902 -17.33 -38.11 5.72
C TYR A 902 -17.27 -36.75 5.01
N VAL A 903 -17.32 -35.65 5.77
CA VAL A 903 -17.29 -34.30 5.17
C VAL A 903 -15.95 -34.04 4.49
N LYS A 904 -14.84 -34.54 5.04
CA LYS A 904 -13.53 -34.46 4.38
C LYS A 904 -13.49 -35.19 3.03
N ALA A 905 -14.16 -36.35 2.91
CA ALA A 905 -14.27 -37.05 1.63
C ALA A 905 -15.11 -36.22 0.62
N GLY A 906 -16.26 -35.70 1.02
CA GLY A 906 -17.10 -34.86 0.15
C GLY A 906 -16.42 -33.56 -0.32
N LEU A 907 -15.58 -32.96 0.53
CA LEU A 907 -14.73 -31.82 0.14
C LEU A 907 -13.64 -32.19 -0.87
N ALA A 908 -13.17 -33.45 -0.91
CA ALA A 908 -12.21 -33.91 -1.92
C ALA A 908 -12.87 -34.14 -3.29
N GLU A 909 -14.13 -34.55 -3.33
CA GLU A 909 -14.92 -34.57 -4.59
C GLU A 909 -15.11 -33.14 -5.14
N LEU A 910 -15.28 -32.14 -4.26
CA LEU A 910 -15.30 -30.73 -4.66
C LEU A 910 -13.92 -30.19 -5.10
N GLU A 911 -12.82 -30.66 -4.48
CA GLU A 911 -11.45 -30.36 -4.94
C GLU A 911 -11.21 -30.90 -6.35
N HIS A 912 -11.65 -32.13 -6.61
CA HIS A 912 -11.59 -32.76 -7.93
C HIS A 912 -12.43 -32.01 -8.97
N TRP A 913 -13.65 -31.58 -8.63
CA TRP A 913 -14.48 -30.78 -9.53
C TRP A 913 -13.86 -29.43 -9.88
N ILE A 914 -13.21 -28.73 -8.94
CA ILE A 914 -12.48 -27.49 -9.24
C ILE A 914 -11.36 -27.75 -10.26
N TYR A 915 -10.65 -28.87 -10.13
CA TYR A 915 -9.58 -29.27 -11.05
C TYR A 915 -10.13 -29.55 -12.47
N GLU A 916 -11.25 -30.27 -12.59
CA GLU A 916 -11.91 -30.52 -13.88
C GLU A 916 -12.55 -29.27 -14.50
N ALA A 917 -13.05 -28.35 -13.68
CA ALA A 917 -13.59 -27.07 -14.15
C ALA A 917 -12.49 -26.18 -14.75
N GLY A 918 -11.27 -26.23 -14.21
CA GLY A 918 -10.09 -25.52 -14.71
C GLY A 918 -9.90 -24.11 -14.13
N GLU A 919 -8.65 -23.64 -14.08
CA GLU A 919 -8.25 -22.39 -13.42
C GLU A 919 -8.95 -21.14 -14.00
N GLU A 920 -9.18 -21.13 -15.31
CA GLU A 920 -9.95 -20.11 -16.05
C GLU A 920 -11.40 -19.95 -15.56
N HIS A 921 -12.05 -21.05 -15.14
CA HIS A 921 -13.49 -21.09 -14.81
C HIS A 921 -13.78 -21.20 -13.31
N ALA A 922 -12.91 -21.84 -12.52
CA ALA A 922 -13.07 -22.01 -11.07
C ALA A 922 -11.98 -21.31 -10.25
N GLY A 923 -10.75 -21.19 -10.76
CA GLY A 923 -9.64 -20.48 -10.12
C GLY A 923 -9.43 -20.82 -8.64
N SER A 924 -9.33 -19.79 -7.80
CA SER A 924 -9.07 -19.92 -6.35
C SER A 924 -10.28 -20.36 -5.51
N SER A 925 -11.32 -20.97 -6.10
CA SER A 925 -12.51 -21.45 -5.37
C SER A 925 -12.17 -22.46 -4.25
N TRP A 926 -11.02 -23.14 -4.34
CA TRP A 926 -10.55 -24.07 -3.31
C TRP A 926 -10.12 -23.38 -2.00
N ASP A 927 -9.65 -22.14 -2.08
CA ASP A 927 -9.17 -21.36 -0.93
C ASP A 927 -10.32 -20.78 -0.10
N GLU A 928 -11.52 -20.74 -0.66
CA GLU A 928 -12.73 -20.32 0.05
C GLU A 928 -13.21 -21.38 1.06
N LEU A 929 -12.99 -22.66 0.77
CA LEU A 929 -13.31 -23.78 1.66
C LEU A 929 -12.37 -23.91 2.89
N LYS A 930 -11.45 -22.97 3.09
CA LYS A 930 -10.40 -23.01 4.14
C LYS A 930 -10.92 -23.26 5.57
N TYR A 931 -12.05 -22.66 5.98
CA TYR A 931 -12.56 -22.84 7.35
C TYR A 931 -13.10 -24.24 7.58
N ILE A 932 -13.98 -24.74 6.69
CA ILE A 932 -14.51 -26.11 6.82
C ILE A 932 -13.39 -27.15 6.64
N ARG A 933 -12.45 -26.95 5.70
CA ARG A 933 -11.29 -27.83 5.48
C ARG A 933 -10.43 -27.97 6.72
N GLN A 934 -10.06 -26.87 7.38
CA GLN A 934 -9.27 -26.90 8.63
C GLN A 934 -10.07 -27.55 9.78
N ALA A 935 -11.36 -27.23 9.92
CA ALA A 935 -12.20 -27.80 10.97
C ALA A 935 -12.36 -29.32 10.86
N VAL A 936 -12.65 -29.86 9.67
CA VAL A 936 -12.77 -31.32 9.48
C VAL A 936 -11.40 -32.02 9.47
N GLY A 937 -10.36 -31.34 8.98
CA GLY A 937 -8.98 -31.78 9.10
C GLY A 937 -8.59 -32.03 10.56
N PHE A 938 -8.88 -31.08 11.45
CA PHE A 938 -8.68 -31.18 12.90
C PHE A 938 -9.54 -32.29 13.54
N LEU A 939 -10.82 -32.42 13.17
CA LEU A 939 -11.70 -33.49 13.67
C LEU A 939 -11.17 -34.91 13.38
N VAL A 940 -10.45 -35.11 12.27
CA VAL A 940 -9.90 -36.42 11.85
C VAL A 940 -8.51 -36.72 12.45
N ILE A 941 -7.89 -35.80 13.21
CA ILE A 941 -6.60 -36.07 13.88
C ILE A 941 -6.81 -37.09 15.01
N HIS A 942 -6.09 -38.22 15.00
CA HIS A 942 -6.19 -39.23 16.07
C HIS A 942 -5.53 -38.81 17.39
N GLN A 943 -4.44 -38.04 17.36
CA GLN A 943 -3.64 -37.71 18.56
C GLN A 943 -3.88 -36.29 19.09
N LYS A 944 -5.13 -35.79 19.03
CA LYS A 944 -5.53 -34.46 19.56
C LYS A 944 -5.02 -34.16 20.98
N PRO A 945 -5.01 -35.09 21.95
CA PRO A 945 -4.56 -34.80 23.32
C PRO A 945 -3.06 -34.43 23.43
N LYS A 946 -2.25 -34.75 22.42
CA LYS A 946 -0.80 -34.48 22.41
C LYS A 946 -0.43 -33.17 21.70
N LYS A 947 -1.39 -32.50 21.08
CA LYS A 947 -1.14 -31.24 20.36
C LYS A 947 -1.17 -30.07 21.32
N SER A 948 -0.11 -29.28 21.33
CA SER A 948 -0.05 -28.00 22.03
C SER A 948 -1.02 -26.99 21.42
N LEU A 949 -1.37 -25.94 22.18
CA LEU A 949 -2.22 -24.86 21.66
C LEU A 949 -1.58 -24.19 20.43
N ASP A 950 -0.25 -24.02 20.45
CA ASP A 950 0.52 -23.36 19.40
C ASP A 950 0.48 -24.14 18.07
N GLU A 951 0.72 -25.46 18.11
CA GLU A 951 0.54 -26.34 16.94
C GLU A 951 -0.90 -26.29 16.39
N ILE A 952 -1.91 -26.11 17.25
CA ILE A 952 -3.30 -26.03 16.83
C ILE A 952 -3.59 -24.69 16.15
N THR A 953 -3.12 -23.57 16.71
CA THR A 953 -3.40 -22.23 16.18
C THR A 953 -2.52 -21.82 15.01
N HIS A 954 -1.30 -22.36 14.87
CA HIS A 954 -0.38 -21.97 13.80
C HIS A 954 -0.19 -23.04 12.71
N ASP A 955 0.02 -24.32 13.07
CA ASP A 955 0.29 -25.37 12.08
C ASP A 955 -0.99 -26.01 11.50
N LEU A 956 -2.00 -26.24 12.34
CA LEU A 956 -3.16 -27.06 11.98
C LEU A 956 -4.38 -26.24 11.54
N CYS A 957 -4.66 -25.12 12.21
CA CYS A 957 -5.86 -24.32 12.00
C CYS A 957 -5.62 -22.78 11.97
N PRO A 958 -4.64 -22.25 11.20
CA PRO A 958 -4.27 -20.83 11.20
C PRO A 958 -5.34 -19.84 10.71
N VAL A 959 -6.50 -20.32 10.24
CA VAL A 959 -7.64 -19.48 9.81
C VAL A 959 -8.78 -19.51 10.84
N LEU A 960 -8.78 -20.43 11.79
CA LEU A 960 -9.84 -20.57 12.79
C LEU A 960 -9.53 -19.73 14.04
N SER A 961 -10.50 -18.95 14.53
CA SER A 961 -10.32 -18.17 15.76
C SER A 961 -10.25 -19.07 17.00
N VAL A 962 -9.63 -18.60 18.08
CA VAL A 962 -9.56 -19.33 19.35
C VAL A 962 -10.96 -19.70 19.88
N GLN A 963 -11.96 -18.84 19.66
CA GLN A 963 -13.35 -19.09 20.00
C GLN A 963 -13.99 -20.21 19.16
N GLN A 964 -13.69 -20.27 17.86
CA GLN A 964 -14.13 -21.35 16.96
C GLN A 964 -13.46 -22.68 17.35
N LEU A 965 -12.15 -22.67 17.59
CA LEU A 965 -11.37 -23.83 18.04
C LEU A 965 -11.85 -24.36 19.39
N TYR A 966 -12.12 -23.49 20.37
CA TYR A 966 -12.72 -23.85 21.64
C TYR A 966 -14.11 -24.50 21.46
N ARG A 967 -14.94 -23.96 20.56
CA ARG A 967 -16.28 -24.48 20.26
C ARG A 967 -16.23 -25.88 19.62
N ILE A 968 -15.37 -26.11 18.62
CA ILE A 968 -15.17 -27.44 18.02
C ILE A 968 -14.64 -28.41 19.09
N SER A 969 -13.61 -28.01 19.84
CA SER A 969 -12.94 -28.83 20.85
C SER A 969 -13.85 -29.25 22.02
N THR A 970 -14.79 -28.39 22.43
CA THR A 970 -15.73 -28.67 23.52
C THR A 970 -16.99 -29.42 23.08
N MET A 971 -17.34 -29.37 21.79
CA MET A 971 -18.42 -30.19 21.23
C MET A 971 -17.96 -31.59 20.79
N TYR A 972 -16.67 -31.76 20.48
CA TYR A 972 -16.11 -33.01 19.96
C TYR A 972 -16.41 -34.23 20.84
N TRP A 973 -16.75 -35.33 20.17
CA TRP A 973 -16.83 -36.67 20.74
C TRP A 973 -16.43 -37.70 19.67
N ASP A 974 -15.68 -38.74 20.04
CA ASP A 974 -15.36 -39.83 19.10
C ASP A 974 -16.45 -40.90 19.14
N ASP A 975 -16.90 -41.30 17.96
CA ASP A 975 -17.96 -42.25 17.67
C ASP A 975 -17.47 -43.59 17.08
N LYS A 976 -16.17 -43.68 16.73
CA LYS A 976 -15.56 -44.76 15.94
C LYS A 976 -14.33 -45.39 16.59
N TYR A 977 -13.46 -44.60 17.21
CA TYR A 977 -12.16 -45.03 17.76
C TYR A 977 -11.93 -44.69 19.24
N GLY A 978 -12.83 -43.94 19.88
CA GLY A 978 -12.73 -43.57 21.30
C GLY A 978 -11.61 -42.56 21.64
N THR A 979 -11.06 -41.86 20.64
CA THR A 979 -10.08 -40.79 20.85
C THR A 979 -10.66 -39.64 21.68
N HIS A 980 -9.83 -39.06 22.54
CA HIS A 980 -10.22 -37.90 23.33
C HIS A 980 -10.07 -36.59 22.53
N SER A 981 -10.70 -35.52 23.00
CA SER A 981 -10.47 -34.16 22.48
C SER A 981 -9.06 -33.67 22.84
N VAL A 982 -8.74 -32.42 22.52
CA VAL A 982 -7.54 -31.73 23.01
C VAL A 982 -7.45 -31.74 24.55
N SER A 983 -6.25 -31.56 25.09
CA SER A 983 -6.02 -31.68 26.54
C SER A 983 -6.82 -30.63 27.35
N PRO A 984 -7.18 -30.94 28.61
CA PRO A 984 -7.87 -29.96 29.49
C PRO A 984 -7.10 -28.66 29.68
N GLU A 985 -5.77 -28.73 29.63
CA GLU A 985 -4.85 -27.58 29.68
C GLU A 985 -5.00 -26.67 28.45
N VAL A 986 -5.04 -27.24 27.24
CA VAL A 986 -5.30 -26.49 26.00
C VAL A 986 -6.68 -25.82 26.05
N ILE A 987 -7.70 -26.51 26.54
CA ILE A 987 -9.06 -25.95 26.71
C ILE A 987 -9.08 -24.80 27.73
N ALA A 988 -8.28 -24.89 28.80
CA ALA A 988 -8.13 -23.81 29.79
C ALA A 988 -7.41 -22.59 29.18
N ASN A 989 -6.32 -22.81 28.44
CA ASN A 989 -5.54 -21.74 27.81
C ASN A 989 -6.36 -21.01 26.72
N MET A 990 -7.14 -21.75 25.91
CA MET A 990 -8.10 -21.14 24.97
C MET A 990 -9.12 -20.23 25.68
N ARG A 991 -9.62 -20.63 26.87
CA ARG A 991 -10.56 -19.83 27.65
C ARG A 991 -9.95 -18.53 28.17
N VAL A 992 -8.67 -18.54 28.56
CA VAL A 992 -7.96 -17.33 29.00
C VAL A 992 -7.84 -16.32 27.85
N LEU A 993 -7.34 -16.75 26.70
CA LEU A 993 -7.20 -15.90 25.50
C LEU A 993 -8.55 -15.30 25.07
N MET A 994 -9.63 -16.09 25.07
CA MET A 994 -10.98 -15.59 24.78
C MET A 994 -11.44 -14.48 25.74
N THR A 995 -11.02 -14.49 27.01
CA THR A 995 -11.33 -13.39 27.94
C THR A 995 -10.47 -12.14 27.70
N GLU A 996 -9.27 -12.27 27.16
CA GLU A 996 -8.39 -11.13 26.83
C GLU A 996 -8.82 -10.46 25.51
N ASP A 997 -9.12 -11.25 24.47
CA ASP A 997 -9.54 -10.76 23.14
C ASP A 997 -10.93 -10.11 23.10
N SER A 998 -11.78 -10.37 24.11
CA SER A 998 -13.14 -9.80 24.23
C SER A 998 -13.18 -8.25 24.33
N ASN A 999 -12.01 -7.60 24.38
CA ASN A 999 -11.85 -6.15 24.28
C ASN A 999 -11.86 -5.61 22.82
N SER A 1000 -11.85 -6.49 21.80
CA SER A 1000 -11.91 -6.10 20.38
C SER A 1000 -13.35 -6.16 19.84
N PRO A 1001 -13.92 -5.06 19.33
CA PRO A 1001 -15.34 -5.01 18.91
C PRO A 1001 -15.67 -5.88 17.69
N ILE A 1002 -14.64 -6.33 16.95
CA ILE A 1002 -14.78 -7.21 15.78
C ILE A 1002 -14.85 -8.70 16.20
N SER A 1003 -14.37 -9.05 17.40
CA SER A 1003 -14.13 -10.44 17.83
C SER A 1003 -15.36 -11.17 18.42
N ASN A 1004 -16.57 -10.63 18.26
CA ASN A 1004 -17.77 -11.16 18.94
C ASN A 1004 -18.58 -12.18 18.13
N SER A 1005 -18.41 -12.28 16.81
CA SER A 1005 -19.01 -13.35 16.02
C SER A 1005 -18.05 -14.54 15.90
N PHE A 1006 -18.51 -15.73 16.26
CA PHE A 1006 -17.82 -16.98 15.99
C PHE A 1006 -18.34 -17.70 14.73
N LEU A 1007 -19.46 -17.21 14.17
CA LEU A 1007 -20.01 -17.68 12.90
C LEU A 1007 -19.47 -16.83 11.75
N LEU A 1008 -19.44 -17.39 10.55
CA LEU A 1008 -19.09 -16.69 9.33
C LEU A 1008 -20.34 -16.07 8.69
N ASP A 1009 -20.19 -14.88 8.11
CA ASP A 1009 -21.24 -14.19 7.35
C ASP A 1009 -21.14 -14.53 5.84
N ASP A 1010 -22.28 -14.53 5.14
CA ASP A 1010 -22.38 -14.81 3.70
C ASP A 1010 -22.35 -13.51 2.88
N ASP A 1011 -21.17 -13.08 2.43
CA ASP A 1011 -21.02 -11.87 1.61
C ASP A 1011 -21.66 -12.04 0.22
N SER A 1012 -22.84 -11.43 0.09
CA SER A 1012 -23.64 -11.42 -1.14
C SER A 1012 -23.47 -10.14 -1.97
N SER A 1013 -22.39 -9.39 -1.77
CA SER A 1013 -21.98 -8.28 -2.64
C SER A 1013 -21.60 -8.73 -4.07
N ILE A 1014 -21.35 -7.78 -4.97
CA ILE A 1014 -20.84 -8.06 -6.32
C ILE A 1014 -19.29 -8.03 -6.27
N PRO A 1015 -18.59 -9.09 -6.68
CA PRO A 1015 -17.15 -9.24 -6.43
C PRO A 1015 -16.26 -8.68 -7.55
N PHE A 1016 -16.77 -7.76 -8.38
CA PHE A 1016 -16.07 -7.16 -9.53
C PHE A 1016 -16.52 -5.72 -9.78
N SER A 1017 -15.66 -4.91 -10.40
CA SER A 1017 -16.02 -3.59 -10.95
C SER A 1017 -16.29 -3.64 -12.46
N VAL A 1018 -16.87 -2.56 -13.00
CA VAL A 1018 -17.07 -2.38 -14.45
C VAL A 1018 -15.71 -2.37 -15.18
N GLU A 1019 -14.70 -1.77 -14.56
CA GLU A 1019 -13.32 -1.74 -15.04
C GLU A 1019 -12.70 -3.13 -15.12
N ASP A 1020 -13.10 -4.08 -14.26
CA ASP A 1020 -12.55 -5.45 -14.29
C ASP A 1020 -13.19 -6.30 -15.40
N ILE A 1021 -14.49 -6.10 -15.68
CA ILE A 1021 -15.12 -6.64 -16.90
C ILE A 1021 -14.38 -6.10 -18.12
N ALA A 1022 -14.15 -4.78 -18.20
CA ALA A 1022 -13.52 -4.16 -19.35
C ALA A 1022 -12.04 -4.54 -19.56
N LYS A 1023 -11.32 -5.00 -18.51
CA LYS A 1023 -9.95 -5.55 -18.61
C LYS A 1023 -9.90 -7.03 -18.98
N SER A 1024 -10.99 -7.78 -18.75
CA SER A 1024 -11.02 -9.25 -18.88
C SER A 1024 -11.81 -9.75 -20.10
N MET A 1025 -12.47 -8.85 -20.82
CA MET A 1025 -13.14 -9.14 -22.08
C MET A 1025 -12.13 -9.26 -23.23
N PRO A 1026 -12.17 -10.32 -24.07
CA PRO A 1026 -11.38 -10.39 -25.30
C PRO A 1026 -11.75 -9.25 -26.27
N GLU A 1027 -10.88 -9.02 -27.26
CA GLU A 1027 -11.20 -8.08 -28.33
C GLU A 1027 -12.32 -8.65 -29.21
N VAL A 1028 -13.42 -7.89 -29.33
CA VAL A 1028 -14.59 -8.26 -30.13
C VAL A 1028 -14.41 -7.62 -31.50
N ASP A 1029 -14.15 -8.44 -32.53
CA ASP A 1029 -14.25 -7.95 -33.90
C ASP A 1029 -15.73 -7.77 -34.27
N LEU A 1030 -16.08 -6.55 -34.69
CA LEU A 1030 -17.45 -6.21 -35.10
C LEU A 1030 -17.69 -6.51 -36.58
N ALA A 1031 -16.66 -6.69 -37.40
CA ALA A 1031 -16.80 -7.02 -38.82
C ALA A 1031 -17.37 -8.43 -39.01
N GLU A 1032 -16.86 -9.42 -38.26
CA GLU A 1032 -17.24 -10.84 -38.37
C GLU A 1032 -18.69 -11.16 -37.92
N VAL A 1033 -19.40 -10.20 -37.30
CA VAL A 1033 -20.76 -10.44 -36.78
C VAL A 1033 -21.82 -10.16 -37.85
N HIS A 1034 -22.33 -11.23 -38.45
CA HIS A 1034 -23.44 -11.21 -39.42
C HIS A 1034 -24.82 -10.92 -38.77
N PRO A 1035 -25.72 -10.20 -39.47
CA PRO A 1035 -27.08 -9.96 -39.00
C PRO A 1035 -28.01 -11.19 -39.17
N PRO A 1036 -28.91 -11.48 -38.19
CA PRO A 1036 -29.97 -12.47 -38.33
C PRO A 1036 -30.93 -12.17 -39.51
N PRO A 1037 -31.64 -13.19 -40.04
CA PRO A 1037 -32.49 -13.04 -41.23
C PRO A 1037 -33.49 -11.88 -41.15
N LEU A 1038 -34.17 -11.71 -40.00
CA LEU A 1038 -35.13 -10.62 -39.73
C LEU A 1038 -34.58 -9.21 -39.95
N LEU A 1039 -33.26 -9.02 -39.82
CA LEU A 1039 -32.58 -7.74 -40.08
C LEU A 1039 -31.84 -7.75 -41.41
N LYS A 1040 -31.33 -8.91 -41.85
CA LYS A 1040 -30.64 -9.07 -43.15
C LYS A 1040 -31.54 -8.70 -44.34
N ASP A 1041 -32.82 -9.04 -44.25
CA ASP A 1041 -33.79 -8.84 -45.33
C ASP A 1041 -34.46 -7.44 -45.29
N ASN A 1042 -34.17 -6.63 -44.25
CA ASN A 1042 -34.68 -5.26 -44.11
C ASN A 1042 -33.64 -4.24 -44.59
N ALA A 1043 -33.97 -3.49 -45.64
CA ALA A 1043 -33.09 -2.50 -46.27
C ALA A 1043 -32.57 -1.40 -45.31
N ALA A 1044 -33.25 -1.14 -44.19
CA ALA A 1044 -32.78 -0.21 -43.17
C ALA A 1044 -31.53 -0.68 -42.41
N PHE A 1045 -31.19 -1.98 -42.49
CA PHE A 1045 -30.15 -2.64 -41.70
C PHE A 1045 -28.97 -3.18 -42.53
N HIS A 1046 -28.84 -2.83 -43.81
CA HIS A 1046 -27.68 -3.23 -44.63
C HIS A 1046 -26.33 -2.84 -44.01
N PHE A 1047 -26.26 -1.75 -43.24
CA PHE A 1047 -25.05 -1.33 -42.51
C PHE A 1047 -24.55 -2.34 -41.44
N LEU A 1048 -25.33 -3.38 -41.12
CA LEU A 1048 -24.90 -4.48 -40.26
C LEU A 1048 -24.10 -5.56 -41.01
N GLN A 1049 -24.24 -5.64 -42.33
CA GLN A 1049 -23.54 -6.60 -43.18
C GLN A 1049 -22.07 -6.18 -43.29
N PRO A 1050 -21.09 -7.10 -43.19
CA PRO A 1050 -19.69 -6.75 -43.46
C PRO A 1050 -19.53 -6.29 -44.90
N GLU A 1051 -18.65 -5.31 -45.13
CA GLU A 1051 -18.22 -4.95 -46.48
C GLU A 1051 -17.52 -6.16 -47.13
N ALA A 1052 -17.92 -6.50 -48.35
CA ALA A 1052 -17.27 -7.55 -49.11
C ALA A 1052 -16.05 -6.96 -49.83
N ASP A 1053 -14.86 -7.50 -49.55
CA ASP A 1053 -13.61 -7.13 -50.22
C ASP A 1053 -13.77 -7.17 -51.76
N ASN A 1054 -13.40 -6.08 -52.43
CA ASN A 1054 -13.49 -5.84 -53.88
C ASN A 1054 -12.29 -5.00 -54.35
#